data_AF-A0A935FCR5-F1
#
_entry.id   AF-A0A935FCR5-F1
#
_cell.length_a   1.000
_cell.length_b   1.000
_cell.length_c   1.000
_cell.angle_alpha   90.00
_cell.angle_beta   90.00
_cell.angle_gamma   90.00
#
_symmetry.space_group_name_H-M   'P 1'
#
loop_
_entity.id
_entity.type
_entity.pdbx_description
1 polymer ?
#
loop_
_entity_poly.entity_id
_entity_poly.type
_entity_poly.pdbx_seq_one_letter_code
_entity_poly.pdbx_strand_id
1 'polypeptide(L)'
;MQSSVSILIICVFLSLAGKTGAQGVSLADTLTIPGTYKPAQNRQLWHDRIDLEQKTILSADGAADNSFTPSKDDDVNYLLTRSLVKKTDALQFLYETDKALEHRLKVNYLSGLENLLKYFRQNWKNKTDQGVNPVNLPAIINTYETCVVLDRGNQSVRAAIGKLPYDAGMVLINAGIFSKNPGFQDAKNDLVLKYCILHPEKTFSTLTQSPDVPFADSLIRIVSKQYPKQLYDYSQAGNKLGALIRGINDDIFIKNVVKMSRSRDGQQYFCFLDNIMKGRLTFEEIDAAKGDSVIYYKLLVRTRMDYAQRLLDKDTAYEYETLTQRLERKARENFVNIINGLHDERNHDIRFRNIQSLTAEELYYLAVTTDGSIYTSSFVKGVYPLMMKKINNKGDSLLLSLHFDRYRKFIKMCAGFNTLDDFLSSFPARKNPDDESDAEKLMKAFVGRLEAGTGTEDGVDVADSYASVAESMKPLAAEMLKNIQRNYQRNESAGNKRGMAIYNILNKLFLSADTTQHIDLTKELGIPPVYEVPFQALANDSGRVIVQLFIYGDRDGMGVFPGLVNMFNNANWKIDGSNKQWVAINSAKGKPVTLYMNRPLPEESNEDAEAQKALCSFLDKNNIVPTVTINRGHSYNAPYTIEQMSVASKIVFMGSCGGYRMIHDILEKAPDAHIIGTKQIADAPVNNPFLRLIMEKLRTGSNIDWIPFWVELSKMATDPIFADYVPPHKNLGALFIKAYKKAMEN
;
A
#
# COMPACT_ATOMS: atom_id res chain seq x y z
N MET A 1 14.94 -8.21 21.49
CA MET A 1 16.35 -8.07 21.05
C MET A 1 16.61 -6.89 20.10
N GLN A 2 15.62 -6.36 19.37
CA GLN A 2 15.78 -5.19 18.48
C GLN A 2 16.17 -3.87 19.22
N SER A 3 15.70 -3.66 20.45
CA SER A 3 16.03 -2.45 21.22
C SER A 3 17.49 -2.42 21.69
N SER A 4 18.03 -3.56 22.12
CA SER A 4 19.39 -3.65 22.67
C SER A 4 20.50 -3.47 21.62
N VAL A 5 20.25 -3.88 20.37
CA VAL A 5 21.18 -3.68 19.25
C VAL A 5 21.13 -2.24 18.73
N SER A 6 19.93 -1.64 18.70
CA SER A 6 19.76 -0.22 18.38
C SER A 6 20.49 0.67 19.40
N ILE A 7 20.41 0.33 20.70
CA ILE A 7 21.13 1.03 21.77
C ILE A 7 22.65 0.85 21.64
N LEU A 8 23.14 -0.34 21.25
CA LEU A 8 24.58 -0.55 21.06
C LEU A 8 25.14 0.25 19.87
N ILE A 9 24.39 0.34 18.77
CA ILE A 9 24.74 1.16 17.60
C ILE A 9 24.65 2.65 17.93
N ILE A 10 23.63 3.08 18.68
CA ILE A 10 23.46 4.47 19.14
C ILE A 10 24.55 4.89 20.14
N CYS A 11 25.01 3.99 21.02
CA CYS A 11 26.09 4.28 21.98
C CYS A 11 27.47 4.42 21.31
N VAL A 12 27.72 3.68 20.22
CA VAL A 12 28.93 3.88 19.40
C VAL A 12 28.85 5.21 18.63
N PHE A 13 27.65 5.64 18.21
CA PHE A 13 27.45 6.95 17.57
C PHE A 13 27.53 8.14 18.54
N LEU A 14 27.01 8.04 19.77
CA LEU A 14 27.07 9.13 20.75
C LEU A 14 28.49 9.41 21.27
N SER A 15 29.37 8.40 21.28
CA SER A 15 30.78 8.60 21.65
C SER A 15 31.64 9.16 20.50
N LEU A 16 31.19 9.05 19.24
CA LEU A 16 31.88 9.62 18.06
C LEU A 16 31.25 10.93 17.56
N ALA A 17 29.99 11.22 17.86
CA ALA A 17 29.29 12.45 17.45
C ALA A 17 29.43 13.61 18.46
N GLY A 18 29.95 13.36 19.67
CA GLY A 18 29.99 14.33 20.77
C GLY A 18 31.14 15.35 20.76
N LYS A 19 31.92 15.46 19.68
CA LYS A 19 32.97 16.49 19.56
C LYS A 19 32.97 17.09 18.15
N THR A 20 31.99 17.94 17.86
CA THR A 20 32.22 19.05 16.94
C THR A 20 33.29 19.95 17.57
N GLY A 21 34.55 19.61 17.34
CA GLY A 21 35.65 20.50 17.70
C GLY A 21 35.39 21.83 17.00
N ALA A 22 35.19 22.89 17.77
CA ALA A 22 35.12 24.24 17.24
C ALA A 22 36.38 24.48 16.40
N GLN A 23 36.24 24.47 15.07
CA GLN A 23 37.30 24.84 14.16
C GLN A 23 37.49 26.34 14.28
N GLY A 24 38.74 26.77 14.50
CA GLY A 24 39.09 28.18 14.60
C GLY A 24 38.72 28.95 13.33
N VAL A 25 38.54 30.26 13.49
CA VAL A 25 38.25 31.21 12.40
C VAL A 25 39.33 31.09 11.32
N SER A 26 38.95 30.79 10.06
CA SER A 26 39.93 30.71 8.96
C SER A 26 40.26 32.10 8.41
N LEU A 27 41.38 32.21 7.67
CA LEU A 27 41.77 33.49 7.05
C LEU A 27 40.65 34.03 6.15
N ALA A 28 39.97 33.16 5.42
CA ALA A 28 38.84 33.52 4.57
C ALA A 28 37.66 34.15 5.34
N ASP A 29 37.46 33.79 6.62
CA ASP A 29 36.35 34.30 7.42
C ASP A 29 36.51 35.77 7.86
N THR A 30 37.76 36.25 7.88
CA THR A 30 38.16 37.59 8.36
C THR A 30 38.69 38.50 7.24
N LEU A 31 39.04 37.93 6.09
CA LEU A 31 39.57 38.66 4.95
C LEU A 31 38.55 39.69 4.41
N THR A 32 39.06 40.86 4.03
CA THR A 32 38.33 41.87 3.25
C THR A 32 39.02 42.03 1.91
N ILE A 33 38.27 41.79 0.82
CA ILE A 33 38.81 41.88 -0.54
C ILE A 33 38.90 43.36 -0.94
N PRO A 34 40.03 43.85 -1.48
CA PRO A 34 40.13 45.22 -1.96
C PRO A 34 39.10 45.50 -3.07
N GLY A 35 38.32 46.59 -2.96
CA GLY A 35 37.28 46.91 -3.96
C GLY A 35 37.81 47.19 -5.39
N THR A 36 39.13 47.37 -5.54
CA THR A 36 39.81 47.52 -6.84
C THR A 36 40.31 46.20 -7.43
N TYR A 37 40.15 45.09 -6.71
CA TYR A 37 40.65 43.79 -7.15
C TYR A 37 39.90 43.29 -8.39
N LYS A 38 40.67 42.79 -9.36
CA LYS A 38 40.17 42.06 -10.53
C LYS A 38 41.04 40.82 -10.74
N PRO A 39 40.46 39.65 -11.02
CA PRO A 39 41.24 38.46 -11.32
C PRO A 39 41.99 38.64 -12.65
N ALA A 40 43.04 37.85 -12.87
CA ALA A 40 43.77 37.91 -14.13
C ALA A 40 42.84 37.63 -15.32
N GLN A 41 42.99 38.38 -16.42
CA GLN A 41 42.08 38.30 -17.58
C GLN A 41 41.96 36.87 -18.14
N ASN A 42 43.06 36.10 -18.13
CA ASN A 42 43.07 34.72 -18.57
C ASN A 42 42.41 33.73 -17.60
N ARG A 43 41.91 34.18 -16.44
CA ARG A 43 41.18 33.38 -15.44
C ARG A 43 39.82 33.93 -15.04
N GLN A 44 39.42 35.08 -15.59
CA GLN A 44 38.12 35.72 -15.34
C GLN A 44 36.94 34.73 -15.48
N LEU A 45 36.97 33.87 -16.50
CA LEU A 45 35.90 32.90 -16.78
C LEU A 45 35.58 31.97 -15.60
N TRP A 46 36.56 31.56 -14.79
CA TRP A 46 36.30 30.67 -13.65
C TRP A 46 35.67 31.42 -12.47
N HIS A 47 36.08 32.68 -12.25
CA HIS A 47 35.44 33.53 -11.25
C HIS A 47 34.00 33.82 -11.64
N ASP A 48 33.75 34.21 -12.90
CA ASP A 48 32.40 34.46 -13.41
C ASP A 48 31.45 33.25 -13.27
N ARG A 49 31.97 32.03 -13.38
CA ARG A 49 31.18 30.80 -13.20
C ARG A 49 30.83 30.53 -11.74
N ILE A 50 31.76 30.80 -10.82
CA ILE A 50 31.52 30.68 -9.38
C ILE A 50 30.46 31.71 -8.97
N ASP A 51 30.62 32.95 -9.41
CA ASP A 51 29.68 34.05 -9.15
C ASP A 51 28.27 33.74 -9.69
N LEU A 52 28.19 33.11 -10.87
CA LEU A 52 26.93 32.65 -11.45
C LEU A 52 26.26 31.57 -10.58
N GLU A 53 27.00 30.57 -10.09
CA GLU A 53 26.45 29.55 -9.21
C GLU A 53 26.03 30.14 -7.84
N GLN A 54 26.79 31.07 -7.26
CA GLN A 54 26.40 31.81 -6.04
C GLN A 54 25.07 32.55 -6.25
N LYS A 55 24.96 33.35 -7.32
CA LYS A 55 23.74 34.08 -7.65
C LYS A 55 22.54 33.15 -7.85
N THR A 56 22.76 32.02 -8.50
CA THR A 56 21.70 31.04 -8.73
C THR A 56 21.24 30.40 -7.43
N ILE A 57 22.15 30.08 -6.50
CA ILE A 57 21.82 29.53 -5.19
C ILE A 57 21.06 30.55 -4.33
N LEU A 58 21.48 31.82 -4.31
CA LEU A 58 20.78 32.90 -3.58
C LEU A 58 19.32 33.00 -4.01
N SER A 59 19.07 33.01 -5.33
CA SER A 59 17.69 33.05 -5.85
C SER A 59 16.89 31.74 -5.69
N ALA A 60 17.52 30.66 -5.22
CA ALA A 60 16.92 29.34 -5.24
C ALA A 60 15.90 29.12 -4.12
N ASP A 61 15.89 29.90 -3.05
CA ASP A 61 14.88 29.75 -1.98
C ASP A 61 13.49 30.30 -2.35
N GLY A 62 13.37 30.94 -3.51
CA GLY A 62 12.13 31.52 -4.03
C GLY A 62 12.07 33.05 -3.93
N ALA A 63 13.06 33.68 -3.29
CA ALA A 63 13.25 35.13 -3.29
C ALA A 63 14.47 35.50 -4.13
N ALA A 64 14.34 36.47 -5.03
CA ALA A 64 15.47 37.00 -5.78
C ALA A 64 16.15 38.13 -5.00
N ASP A 65 16.71 37.81 -3.83
CA ASP A 65 17.45 38.74 -2.99
C ASP A 65 18.94 38.32 -2.85
N ASN A 66 19.67 39.02 -1.96
CA ASN A 66 21.09 38.74 -1.70
C ASN A 66 21.29 37.81 -0.49
N SER A 67 20.27 37.02 -0.14
CA SER A 67 20.29 36.08 0.98
C SER A 67 19.99 34.66 0.49
N PHE A 68 20.40 33.66 1.26
CA PHE A 68 19.98 32.27 1.06
C PHE A 68 19.32 31.79 2.35
N THR A 69 18.00 31.68 2.35
CA THR A 69 17.15 31.52 3.54
C THR A 69 16.30 30.23 3.55
N PRO A 70 16.91 29.04 3.40
CA PRO A 70 16.16 27.78 3.32
C PRO A 70 15.59 27.29 4.67
N SER A 71 15.95 27.92 5.79
CA SER A 71 15.53 27.55 7.15
C SER A 71 14.58 28.59 7.75
N LYS A 72 13.87 28.21 8.82
CA LYS A 72 13.08 29.13 9.66
C LYS A 72 13.94 29.88 10.70
N ASP A 73 15.22 29.55 10.78
CA ASP A 73 16.16 30.08 11.76
C ASP A 73 17.06 31.14 11.09
N ASP A 74 16.94 32.39 11.54
CA ASP A 74 17.65 33.53 10.98
C ASP A 74 19.17 33.46 11.19
N ASP A 75 19.64 32.89 12.30
CA ASP A 75 21.06 32.71 12.58
C ASP A 75 21.66 31.67 11.62
N VAL A 76 20.94 30.58 11.38
CA VAL A 76 21.31 29.59 10.37
C VAL A 76 21.37 30.24 8.99
N ASN A 77 20.32 30.96 8.59
CA ASN A 77 20.25 31.64 7.28
C ASN A 77 21.37 32.67 7.08
N TYR A 78 21.72 33.41 8.13
CA TYR A 78 22.84 34.36 8.12
C TYR A 78 24.18 33.64 7.89
N LEU A 79 24.43 32.54 8.60
CA LEU A 79 25.64 31.73 8.43
C LEU A 79 25.73 31.14 7.01
N LEU A 80 24.62 30.63 6.49
CA LEU A 80 24.53 30.10 5.13
C LEU A 80 24.88 31.17 4.08
N THR A 81 24.26 32.34 4.18
CA THR A 81 24.48 33.47 3.28
C THR A 81 25.94 33.95 3.37
N ARG A 82 26.47 34.10 4.58
CA ARG A 82 27.86 34.53 4.79
C ARG A 82 28.86 33.52 4.22
N SER A 83 28.65 32.23 4.40
CA SER A 83 29.50 31.20 3.81
C SER A 83 29.41 31.17 2.29
N LEU A 84 28.20 31.27 1.73
CA LEU A 84 27.98 31.25 0.29
C LEU A 84 28.61 32.44 -0.42
N VAL A 85 28.48 33.65 0.14
CA VAL A 85 28.98 34.88 -0.48
C VAL A 85 30.40 35.17 0.01
N LYS A 86 30.53 35.69 1.24
CA LYS A 86 31.79 36.23 1.75
C LYS A 86 32.93 35.21 1.76
N LYS A 87 32.67 33.98 2.21
CA LYS A 87 33.74 32.97 2.31
C LYS A 87 34.15 32.44 0.94
N THR A 88 33.20 32.15 0.07
CA THR A 88 33.48 31.74 -1.32
C THR A 88 34.32 32.79 -2.04
N ASP A 89 33.94 34.08 -1.99
CA ASP A 89 34.68 35.17 -2.64
C ASP A 89 36.10 35.30 -2.06
N ALA A 90 36.25 35.15 -0.74
CA ALA A 90 37.54 35.16 -0.10
C ALA A 90 38.43 34.00 -0.60
N LEU A 91 37.88 32.81 -0.79
CA LEU A 91 38.61 31.68 -1.40
C LEU A 91 39.00 31.96 -2.85
N GLN A 92 38.10 32.54 -3.65
CA GLN A 92 38.40 32.96 -5.03
C GLN A 92 39.63 33.90 -5.06
N PHE A 93 39.63 34.92 -4.18
CA PHE A 93 40.74 35.86 -4.04
C PHE A 93 42.03 35.19 -3.56
N LEU A 94 41.96 34.34 -2.53
CA LEU A 94 43.13 33.67 -1.96
C LEU A 94 43.80 32.77 -3.00
N TYR A 95 43.04 31.98 -3.77
CA TYR A 95 43.60 31.12 -4.80
C TYR A 95 44.20 31.93 -5.96
N GLU A 96 43.59 33.05 -6.34
CA GLU A 96 44.10 33.90 -7.43
C GLU A 96 45.40 34.62 -7.03
N THR A 97 45.49 35.09 -5.79
CA THR A 97 46.63 35.90 -5.30
C THR A 97 47.76 35.08 -4.72
N ASP A 98 47.56 33.78 -4.45
CA ASP A 98 48.61 32.89 -3.98
C ASP A 98 49.74 32.77 -5.02
N LYS A 99 50.94 33.22 -4.64
CA LYS A 99 52.13 33.19 -5.50
C LYS A 99 52.76 31.80 -5.61
N ALA A 100 52.48 30.91 -4.67
CA ALA A 100 52.97 29.53 -4.68
C ALA A 100 52.12 28.61 -5.57
N LEU A 101 50.94 29.05 -6.02
CA LEU A 101 50.11 28.30 -6.97
C LEU A 101 50.45 28.68 -8.41
N GLU A 102 50.85 27.68 -9.20
CA GLU A 102 50.96 27.84 -10.65
C GLU A 102 49.57 27.95 -11.30
N HIS A 103 49.52 28.52 -12.51
CA HIS A 103 48.27 28.77 -13.25
C HIS A 103 47.32 27.56 -13.29
N ARG A 104 47.86 26.37 -13.59
CA ARG A 104 47.08 25.13 -13.67
C ARG A 104 46.41 24.76 -12.34
N LEU A 105 47.11 24.94 -11.22
CA LEU A 105 46.55 24.62 -9.90
C LEU A 105 45.50 25.64 -9.47
N LYS A 106 45.68 26.93 -9.81
CA LYS A 106 44.64 27.96 -9.59
C LYS A 106 43.36 27.60 -10.32
N VAL A 107 43.46 27.29 -11.61
CA VAL A 107 42.33 26.86 -12.43
C VAL A 107 41.67 25.60 -11.85
N ASN A 108 42.46 24.63 -11.38
CA ASN A 108 41.97 23.41 -10.75
C ASN A 108 41.11 23.73 -9.51
N TYR A 109 41.64 24.47 -8.54
CA TYR A 109 40.89 24.77 -7.31
C TYR A 109 39.68 25.70 -7.54
N LEU A 110 39.77 26.66 -8.47
CA LEU A 110 38.59 27.46 -8.84
C LEU A 110 37.49 26.58 -9.48
N SER A 111 37.86 25.68 -10.41
CA SER A 111 36.91 24.73 -11.02
C SER A 111 36.31 23.77 -9.98
N GLY A 112 37.07 23.38 -8.97
CA GLY A 112 36.56 22.54 -7.88
C GLY A 112 35.53 23.26 -7.02
N LEU A 113 35.74 24.55 -6.74
CA LEU A 113 34.78 25.38 -6.01
C LEU A 113 33.49 25.60 -6.82
N GLU A 114 33.61 25.83 -8.14
CA GLU A 114 32.46 25.87 -9.07
C GLU A 114 31.66 24.56 -9.01
N ASN A 115 32.31 23.40 -9.19
CA ASN A 115 31.65 22.10 -9.21
C ASN A 115 30.97 21.76 -7.88
N LEU A 116 31.57 22.16 -6.75
CA LEU A 116 31.00 22.00 -5.41
C LEU A 116 29.68 22.77 -5.28
N LEU A 117 29.66 24.06 -5.64
CA LEU A 117 28.46 24.88 -5.58
C LEU A 117 27.37 24.36 -6.53
N LYS A 118 27.77 23.96 -7.74
CA LYS A 118 26.86 23.38 -8.73
C LYS A 118 26.20 22.09 -8.23
N TYR A 119 26.97 21.18 -7.62
CA TYR A 119 26.40 19.94 -7.07
C TYR A 119 25.46 20.23 -5.89
N PHE A 120 25.84 21.14 -5.00
CA PHE A 120 24.98 21.59 -3.90
C PHE A 120 23.66 22.16 -4.43
N ARG A 121 23.73 23.07 -5.41
CA ARG A 121 22.56 23.70 -6.06
C ARG A 121 21.58 22.66 -6.60
N GLN A 122 22.10 21.64 -7.28
CA GLN A 122 21.28 20.62 -7.93
C GLN A 122 20.57 19.69 -6.92
N ASN A 123 21.10 19.56 -5.69
CA ASN A 123 20.66 18.52 -4.75
C ASN A 123 20.07 19.04 -3.44
N TRP A 124 20.19 20.32 -3.09
CA TRP A 124 19.67 20.81 -1.80
C TRP A 124 18.13 20.80 -1.69
N LYS A 125 17.43 20.90 -2.83
CA LYS A 125 15.97 20.76 -2.90
C LYS A 125 15.50 19.32 -3.09
N ASN A 126 16.41 18.39 -3.32
CA ASN A 126 16.07 16.99 -3.56
C ASN A 126 15.61 16.36 -2.24
N LYS A 127 14.37 15.84 -2.22
CA LYS A 127 13.76 15.22 -1.03
C LYS A 127 14.05 13.71 -0.90
N THR A 128 14.88 13.17 -1.79
CA THR A 128 15.32 11.76 -1.72
C THR A 128 16.54 11.60 -0.81
N ASP A 129 16.98 10.36 -0.63
CA ASP A 129 18.21 9.97 0.06
C ASP A 129 19.50 10.54 -0.57
N GLN A 130 19.41 11.11 -1.78
CA GLN A 130 20.51 11.81 -2.46
C GLN A 130 20.49 13.34 -2.23
N GLY A 131 19.52 13.85 -1.47
CA GLY A 131 19.42 15.26 -1.13
C GLY A 131 20.58 15.76 -0.26
N VAL A 132 20.88 17.06 -0.37
CA VAL A 132 21.88 17.72 0.47
C VAL A 132 21.20 18.62 1.48
N ASN A 133 21.46 18.42 2.76
CA ASN A 133 20.92 19.32 3.78
C ASN A 133 21.60 20.70 3.64
N PRO A 134 20.84 21.78 3.38
CA PRO A 134 21.43 23.09 3.15
C PRO A 134 22.22 23.62 4.35
N VAL A 135 21.89 23.19 5.58
CA VAL A 135 22.59 23.57 6.82
C VAL A 135 24.08 23.16 6.78
N ASN A 136 24.44 22.17 5.98
CA ASN A 136 25.81 21.69 5.87
C ASN A 136 26.71 22.56 4.97
N LEU A 137 26.17 23.54 4.23
CA LEU A 137 26.94 24.38 3.28
C LEU A 137 28.21 25.03 3.89
N PRO A 138 28.19 25.61 5.10
CA PRO A 138 29.38 26.19 5.73
C PRO A 138 30.44 25.12 5.98
N ALA A 139 30.04 23.96 6.49
CA ALA A 139 30.96 22.84 6.75
C ALA A 139 31.56 22.27 5.45
N ILE A 140 30.78 22.22 4.37
CA ILE A 140 31.23 21.80 3.04
C ILE A 140 32.33 22.75 2.53
N ILE A 141 32.10 24.07 2.55
CA ILE A 141 33.06 25.08 2.09
C ILE A 141 34.33 25.07 2.96
N ASN A 142 34.19 24.97 4.28
CA ASN A 142 35.32 24.88 5.21
C ASN A 142 36.18 23.62 4.96
N THR A 143 35.52 22.51 4.71
CA THR A 143 36.21 21.25 4.45
C THR A 143 36.86 21.26 3.06
N TYR A 144 36.27 21.95 2.08
CA TYR A 144 36.90 22.20 0.78
C TYR A 144 38.23 22.97 0.95
N GLU A 145 38.22 24.08 1.69
CA GLU A 145 39.42 24.86 2.03
C GLU A 145 40.49 23.95 2.68
N THR A 146 40.09 23.13 3.65
CA THR A 146 40.98 22.16 4.31
C THR A 146 41.54 21.13 3.32
N CYS A 147 40.72 20.61 2.42
CA CYS A 147 41.14 19.64 1.41
C CYS A 147 42.15 20.25 0.42
N VAL A 148 42.00 21.52 0.04
CA VAL A 148 43.00 22.22 -0.79
C VAL A 148 44.35 22.31 -0.10
N VAL A 149 44.39 22.62 1.20
CA VAL A 149 45.65 22.65 1.97
C VAL A 149 46.30 21.27 2.04
N LEU A 150 45.52 20.23 2.34
CA LEU A 150 46.02 18.85 2.42
C LEU A 150 46.52 18.35 1.06
N ASP A 151 45.79 18.64 -0.01
CA ASP A 151 46.13 18.24 -1.38
C ASP A 151 47.45 18.85 -1.84
N ARG A 152 47.67 20.14 -1.56
CA ARG A 152 48.95 20.82 -1.83
C ARG A 152 50.13 20.20 -1.10
N GLY A 153 49.91 19.70 0.12
CA GLY A 153 50.91 18.99 0.91
C GLY A 153 51.07 17.52 0.54
N ASN A 154 50.35 17.02 -0.49
CA ASN A 154 50.22 15.59 -0.81
C ASN A 154 49.81 14.74 0.42
N GLN A 155 49.01 15.33 1.32
CA GLN A 155 48.45 14.69 2.49
C GLN A 155 47.05 14.15 2.18
N SER A 156 46.66 13.10 2.90
CA SER A 156 45.37 12.43 2.71
C SER A 156 44.20 13.34 3.09
N VAL A 157 43.24 13.51 2.17
CA VAL A 157 41.96 14.21 2.47
C VAL A 157 40.95 13.36 3.24
N ARG A 158 41.23 12.07 3.47
CA ARG A 158 40.30 11.10 4.08
C ARG A 158 39.69 11.60 5.38
N ALA A 159 40.51 12.06 6.31
CA ALA A 159 40.06 12.50 7.63
C ALA A 159 39.23 13.79 7.58
N ALA A 160 39.46 14.67 6.60
CA ALA A 160 38.71 15.90 6.45
C ALA A 160 37.28 15.61 5.94
N ILE A 161 37.19 14.86 4.83
CA ILE A 161 35.89 14.46 4.25
C ILE A 161 35.14 13.51 5.20
N GLY A 162 35.85 12.59 5.85
CA GLY A 162 35.29 11.60 6.77
C GLY A 162 34.62 12.18 8.03
N LYS A 163 34.85 13.45 8.38
CA LYS A 163 34.13 14.12 9.49
C LYS A 163 32.75 14.63 9.10
N LEU A 164 32.49 14.83 7.80
CA LEU A 164 31.22 15.36 7.34
C LEU A 164 30.11 14.28 7.38
N PRO A 165 28.84 14.68 7.54
CA PRO A 165 27.70 13.84 7.17
C PRO A 165 27.80 13.30 5.73
N TYR A 166 27.08 12.22 5.42
CA TYR A 166 27.16 11.57 4.10
C TYR A 166 26.88 12.53 2.94
N ASP A 167 25.75 13.23 3.02
CA ASP A 167 25.28 14.19 2.02
C ASP A 167 26.31 15.29 1.76
N ALA A 168 26.88 15.85 2.82
CA ALA A 168 27.90 16.88 2.76
C ALA A 168 29.23 16.38 2.17
N GLY A 169 29.69 15.20 2.59
CA GLY A 169 30.91 14.59 2.06
C GLY A 169 30.79 14.24 0.57
N MET A 170 29.60 13.83 0.13
CA MET A 170 29.33 13.53 -1.28
C MET A 170 29.46 14.77 -2.18
N VAL A 171 29.19 15.98 -1.67
CA VAL A 171 29.45 17.22 -2.44
C VAL A 171 30.94 17.34 -2.77
N LEU A 172 31.82 17.05 -1.81
CA LEU A 172 33.29 17.13 -2.03
C LEU A 172 33.81 16.03 -2.95
N ILE A 173 33.27 14.81 -2.87
CA ILE A 173 33.63 13.73 -3.78
C ILE A 173 33.21 14.07 -5.22
N ASN A 174 31.98 14.59 -5.40
CA ASN A 174 31.44 14.92 -6.72
C ASN A 174 32.00 16.22 -7.30
N ALA A 175 32.63 17.08 -6.50
CA ALA A 175 33.44 18.18 -7.01
C ALA A 175 34.58 17.68 -7.92
N GLY A 176 34.99 16.41 -7.77
CA GLY A 176 35.90 15.67 -8.67
C GLY A 176 37.37 16.10 -8.61
N ILE A 177 37.67 17.16 -7.85
CA ILE A 177 38.95 17.86 -7.93
C ILE A 177 40.09 17.16 -7.18
N PHE A 178 39.75 16.38 -6.16
CA PHE A 178 40.70 15.64 -5.33
C PHE A 178 40.91 14.20 -5.80
N SER A 179 40.45 13.83 -7.00
CA SER A 179 40.48 12.44 -7.49
C SER A 179 41.87 11.80 -7.55
N LYS A 180 42.93 12.62 -7.60
CA LYS A 180 44.34 12.17 -7.59
C LYS A 180 44.97 12.14 -6.19
N ASN A 181 44.27 12.64 -5.16
CA ASN A 181 44.79 12.68 -3.80
C ASN A 181 44.88 11.27 -3.20
N PRO A 182 45.94 10.93 -2.45
CA PRO A 182 46.11 9.59 -1.85
C PRO A 182 44.96 9.17 -0.91
N GLY A 183 44.24 10.13 -0.31
CA GLY A 183 43.11 9.87 0.59
C GLY A 183 41.74 9.78 -0.09
N PHE A 184 41.64 10.04 -1.39
CA PHE A 184 40.35 10.23 -2.05
C PHE A 184 39.51 8.95 -2.12
N GLN A 185 40.13 7.84 -2.53
CA GLN A 185 39.41 6.57 -2.65
C GLN A 185 38.94 6.05 -1.30
N ASP A 186 39.76 6.22 -0.25
CA ASP A 186 39.38 5.89 1.11
C ASP A 186 38.23 6.76 1.62
N ALA A 187 38.25 8.07 1.34
CA ALA A 187 37.16 8.98 1.68
C ALA A 187 35.83 8.56 1.02
N LYS A 188 35.91 8.16 -0.26
CA LYS A 188 34.76 7.64 -1.01
C LYS A 188 34.24 6.34 -0.37
N ASN A 189 35.13 5.42 0.03
CA ASN A 189 34.75 4.19 0.72
C ASN A 189 34.07 4.50 2.07
N ASP A 190 34.60 5.44 2.87
CA ASP A 190 34.00 5.83 4.15
C ASP A 190 32.58 6.41 3.96
N LEU A 191 32.33 7.15 2.87
CA LEU A 191 31.00 7.67 2.54
C LEU A 191 30.03 6.58 2.06
N VAL A 192 30.51 5.60 1.29
CA VAL A 192 29.70 4.41 0.94
C VAL A 192 29.28 3.66 2.21
N LEU A 193 30.18 3.50 3.17
CA LEU A 193 29.85 2.86 4.45
C LEU A 193 28.76 3.65 5.20
N LYS A 194 28.91 4.97 5.31
CA LYS A 194 27.89 5.84 5.94
C LYS A 194 26.53 5.73 5.26
N TYR A 195 26.51 5.70 3.92
CA TYR A 195 25.26 5.54 3.17
C TYR A 195 24.57 4.22 3.47
N CYS A 196 25.31 3.11 3.47
CA CYS A 196 24.75 1.79 3.81
C CYS A 196 24.26 1.70 5.28
N ILE A 197 24.88 2.45 6.19
CA ILE A 197 24.42 2.54 7.59
C ILE A 197 23.11 3.34 7.69
N LEU A 198 23.00 4.45 6.95
CA LEU A 198 21.80 5.30 6.92
C LEU A 198 20.62 4.65 6.17
N HIS A 199 20.94 3.87 5.13
CA HIS A 199 19.98 3.21 4.25
C HIS A 199 20.29 1.70 4.10
N PRO A 200 20.14 0.88 5.17
CA PRO A 200 20.44 -0.54 5.11
C PRO A 200 19.75 -1.29 3.96
N GLU A 201 18.53 -0.88 3.60
CA GLU A 201 17.72 -1.44 2.51
C GLU A 201 18.30 -1.18 1.11
N LYS A 202 19.25 -0.25 0.97
CA LYS A 202 19.93 0.08 -0.29
C LYS A 202 21.28 -0.62 -0.43
N THR A 203 21.78 -1.25 0.63
CA THR A 203 23.15 -1.79 0.72
C THR A 203 23.52 -2.68 -0.46
N PHE A 204 22.68 -3.67 -0.84
CA PHE A 204 23.00 -4.55 -1.96
C PHE A 204 23.06 -3.81 -3.31
N SER A 205 22.19 -2.83 -3.53
CA SER A 205 22.22 -2.00 -4.74
C SER A 205 23.49 -1.13 -4.80
N THR A 206 23.89 -0.56 -3.66
CA THR A 206 25.14 0.21 -3.52
C THR A 206 26.37 -0.65 -3.77
N LEU A 207 26.43 -1.85 -3.19
CA LEU A 207 27.51 -2.81 -3.39
C LEU A 207 27.56 -3.36 -4.82
N THR A 208 26.48 -3.30 -5.57
CA THR A 208 26.51 -3.64 -7.01
C THR A 208 27.33 -2.61 -7.78
N GLN A 209 27.25 -1.34 -7.40
CA GLN A 209 28.01 -0.24 -8.01
C GLN A 209 29.43 -0.13 -7.45
N SER A 210 29.64 -0.54 -6.20
CA SER A 210 30.92 -0.48 -5.49
C SER A 210 31.27 -1.82 -4.82
N PRO A 211 31.46 -2.92 -5.59
CA PRO A 211 31.69 -4.25 -5.02
C PRO A 211 33.06 -4.40 -4.34
N ASP A 212 33.99 -3.47 -4.60
CA ASP A 212 35.40 -3.54 -4.21
C ASP A 212 35.72 -2.84 -2.91
N VAL A 213 34.69 -2.35 -2.20
CA VAL A 213 34.88 -1.74 -0.90
C VAL A 213 35.38 -2.79 0.10
N PRO A 214 36.35 -2.46 0.97
CA PRO A 214 37.02 -3.43 1.83
C PRO A 214 36.10 -4.08 2.87
N PHE A 215 34.94 -3.48 3.13
CA PHE A 215 33.93 -3.93 4.08
C PHE A 215 32.70 -4.57 3.42
N ALA A 216 32.75 -4.89 2.11
CA ALA A 216 31.60 -5.43 1.38
C ALA A 216 31.06 -6.73 2.01
N ASP A 217 31.94 -7.66 2.37
CA ASP A 217 31.58 -8.91 3.05
C ASP A 217 30.85 -8.63 4.38
N SER A 218 31.44 -7.77 5.23
CA SER A 218 30.84 -7.39 6.51
C SER A 218 29.45 -6.77 6.36
N LEU A 219 29.27 -5.88 5.38
CA LEU A 219 27.97 -5.29 5.08
C LEU A 219 26.96 -6.34 4.65
N ILE A 220 27.32 -7.25 3.74
CA ILE A 220 26.46 -8.35 3.30
C ILE A 220 25.98 -9.14 4.52
N ARG A 221 26.87 -9.54 5.43
CA ARG A 221 26.50 -10.33 6.63
C ARG A 221 25.53 -9.61 7.55
N ILE A 222 25.71 -8.31 7.75
CA ILE A 222 24.85 -7.51 8.61
C ILE A 222 23.44 -7.41 8.01
N VAL A 223 23.34 -7.08 6.71
CA VAL A 223 22.04 -6.78 6.09
C VAL A 223 21.30 -8.02 5.60
N SER A 224 22.00 -9.15 5.41
CA SER A 224 21.43 -10.41 4.90
C SER A 224 20.22 -10.90 5.70
N LYS A 225 20.30 -10.86 7.04
CA LYS A 225 19.21 -11.32 7.91
C LYS A 225 18.02 -10.36 7.89
N GLN A 226 18.27 -9.07 7.68
CA GLN A 226 17.22 -8.06 7.61
C GLN A 226 16.51 -8.06 6.25
N TYR A 227 17.25 -8.36 5.17
CA TYR A 227 16.74 -8.37 3.80
C TYR A 227 17.04 -9.71 3.08
N PRO A 228 16.47 -10.84 3.54
CA PRO A 228 16.72 -12.16 2.96
C PRO A 228 16.39 -12.22 1.47
N LYS A 229 15.30 -11.56 1.05
CA LYS A 229 14.88 -11.52 -0.35
C LYS A 229 15.88 -10.81 -1.25
N GLN A 230 16.44 -9.68 -0.80
CA GLN A 230 17.50 -9.02 -1.56
C GLN A 230 18.73 -9.92 -1.64
N LEU A 231 19.13 -10.58 -0.55
CA LEU A 231 20.22 -11.54 -0.59
C LEU A 231 19.99 -12.63 -1.65
N TYR A 232 18.77 -13.20 -1.69
CA TYR A 232 18.36 -14.19 -2.69
C TYR A 232 18.48 -13.64 -4.11
N ASP A 233 17.92 -12.45 -4.38
CA ASP A 233 17.90 -11.86 -5.72
C ASP A 233 19.32 -11.50 -6.21
N TYR A 234 20.12 -10.85 -5.36
CA TYR A 234 21.48 -10.45 -5.71
C TYR A 234 22.46 -11.64 -5.80
N SER A 235 22.19 -12.75 -5.09
CA SER A 235 23.02 -13.96 -5.24
C SER A 235 22.80 -14.70 -6.55
N GLN A 236 21.70 -14.45 -7.28
CA GLN A 236 21.46 -14.98 -8.62
C GLN A 236 22.27 -14.23 -9.70
N ALA A 237 22.66 -12.99 -9.43
CA ALA A 237 23.33 -12.15 -10.42
C ALA A 237 24.71 -12.70 -10.84
N GLY A 238 24.99 -12.67 -12.14
CA GLY A 238 26.28 -13.05 -12.74
C GLY A 238 27.38 -12.00 -12.59
N ASN A 239 27.26 -11.07 -11.63
CA ASN A 239 28.20 -9.97 -11.42
C ASN A 239 29.14 -10.20 -10.21
N LYS A 240 30.04 -9.24 -9.96
CA LYS A 240 31.04 -9.33 -8.88
C LYS A 240 30.41 -9.44 -7.48
N LEU A 241 29.34 -8.69 -7.21
CA LEU A 241 28.61 -8.80 -5.95
C LEU A 241 28.00 -10.19 -5.76
N GLY A 242 27.33 -10.74 -6.78
CA GLY A 242 26.79 -12.09 -6.73
C GLY A 242 27.89 -13.13 -6.46
N ALA A 243 29.07 -12.97 -7.06
CA ALA A 243 30.22 -13.85 -6.79
C ALA A 243 30.71 -13.73 -5.34
N LEU A 244 30.77 -12.50 -4.79
CA LEU A 244 31.13 -12.25 -3.40
C LEU A 244 30.14 -12.92 -2.44
N ILE A 245 28.83 -12.73 -2.65
CA ILE A 245 27.77 -13.35 -1.84
C ILE A 245 27.90 -14.89 -1.87
N ARG A 246 28.10 -15.49 -3.06
CA ARG A 246 28.28 -16.94 -3.20
C ARG A 246 29.59 -17.45 -2.59
N GLY A 247 30.57 -16.58 -2.40
CA GLY A 247 31.84 -16.90 -1.72
C GLY A 247 31.69 -17.07 -0.21
N ILE A 248 30.65 -16.50 0.40
CA ILE A 248 30.38 -16.59 1.84
C ILE A 248 29.76 -17.95 2.17
N ASN A 249 30.60 -18.89 2.60
CA ASN A 249 30.21 -20.29 2.86
C ASN A 249 30.25 -20.69 4.35
N ASP A 250 30.79 -19.82 5.18
CA ASP A 250 30.93 -19.97 6.63
C ASP A 250 29.71 -19.43 7.41
N ASP A 251 28.88 -18.58 6.80
CA ASP A 251 27.59 -18.16 7.35
C ASP A 251 26.46 -19.09 6.86
N ILE A 252 25.85 -19.83 7.79
CA ILE A 252 24.80 -20.81 7.50
C ILE A 252 23.57 -20.16 6.86
N PHE A 253 23.19 -18.94 7.28
CA PHE A 253 22.04 -18.24 6.73
C PHE A 253 22.29 -17.87 5.27
N ILE A 254 23.44 -17.25 4.99
CA ILE A 254 23.80 -16.88 3.62
C ILE A 254 23.93 -18.12 2.74
N LYS A 255 24.61 -19.16 3.24
CA LYS A 255 24.75 -20.44 2.53
C LYS A 255 23.41 -21.06 2.14
N ASN A 256 22.44 -21.07 3.04
CA ASN A 256 21.10 -21.62 2.76
C ASN A 256 20.33 -20.76 1.75
N VAL A 257 20.36 -19.43 1.86
CA VAL A 257 19.71 -18.54 0.88
C VAL A 257 20.38 -18.67 -0.50
N VAL A 258 21.71 -18.76 -0.55
CA VAL A 258 22.45 -19.02 -1.79
C VAL A 258 22.07 -20.38 -2.39
N LYS A 259 21.96 -21.44 -1.57
CA LYS A 259 21.47 -22.77 -2.01
C LYS A 259 20.08 -22.66 -2.64
N MET A 260 19.16 -21.91 -2.02
CA MET A 260 17.82 -21.65 -2.57
C MET A 260 17.89 -20.88 -3.89
N SER A 261 18.69 -19.82 -3.97
CA SER A 261 18.80 -18.95 -5.15
C SER A 261 19.28 -19.68 -6.40
N ARG A 262 20.07 -20.74 -6.22
CA ARG A 262 20.60 -21.59 -7.30
C ARG A 262 19.68 -22.75 -7.68
N SER A 263 18.62 -23.00 -6.91
CA SER A 263 17.62 -24.02 -7.23
C SER A 263 16.60 -23.46 -8.24
N ARG A 264 16.20 -24.30 -9.20
CA ARG A 264 15.07 -23.99 -10.11
C ARG A 264 13.77 -23.75 -9.34
N ASP A 265 13.64 -24.37 -8.16
CA ASP A 265 12.50 -24.24 -7.26
C ASP A 265 12.77 -23.31 -6.08
N GLY A 266 13.76 -22.41 -6.17
CA GLY A 266 14.21 -21.58 -5.04
C GLY A 266 13.09 -20.90 -4.26
N GLN A 267 12.12 -20.33 -4.96
CA GLN A 267 10.94 -19.68 -4.36
C GLN A 267 10.04 -20.64 -3.57
N GLN A 268 10.05 -21.93 -3.89
CA GLN A 268 9.27 -22.95 -3.19
C GLN A 268 9.83 -23.26 -1.79
N TYR A 269 11.14 -23.09 -1.59
CA TYR A 269 11.77 -23.26 -0.28
C TYR A 269 11.74 -21.98 0.56
N PHE A 270 11.73 -20.83 -0.12
CA PHE A 270 11.95 -19.54 0.53
C PHE A 270 10.86 -19.18 1.55
N CYS A 271 9.61 -19.61 1.31
CA CYS A 271 8.52 -19.48 2.29
C CYS A 271 8.72 -20.28 3.58
N PHE A 272 9.70 -21.19 3.62
CA PHE A 272 10.07 -21.99 4.79
C PHE A 272 11.45 -21.61 5.36
N LEU A 273 12.03 -20.49 4.92
CA LEU A 273 13.40 -20.10 5.28
C LEU A 273 13.64 -20.15 6.79
N ASP A 274 12.74 -19.60 7.61
CA ASP A 274 12.91 -19.59 9.06
C ASP A 274 12.87 -21.00 9.66
N ASN A 275 11.99 -21.89 9.18
CA ASN A 275 11.94 -23.28 9.64
C ASN A 275 13.18 -24.08 9.24
N ILE A 276 13.72 -23.83 8.05
CA ILE A 276 14.99 -24.40 7.61
C ILE A 276 16.14 -23.91 8.50
N MET A 277 16.18 -22.62 8.80
CA MET A 277 17.21 -22.05 9.66
C MET A 277 17.16 -22.56 11.11
N LYS A 278 15.96 -22.92 11.59
CA LYS A 278 15.77 -23.52 12.91
C LYS A 278 15.87 -25.05 12.92
N GLY A 279 16.17 -25.68 11.78
CA GLY A 279 16.27 -27.15 11.66
C GLY A 279 14.94 -27.88 11.87
N ARG A 280 13.80 -27.17 11.77
CA ARG A 280 12.45 -27.74 11.90
C ARG A 280 11.94 -28.37 10.61
N LEU A 281 12.53 -27.96 9.48
CA LEU A 281 12.21 -28.47 8.16
C LEU A 281 13.48 -28.55 7.33
N THR A 282 13.63 -29.60 6.54
CA THR A 282 14.77 -29.83 5.65
C THR A 282 14.40 -29.54 4.20
N PHE A 283 15.41 -29.39 3.33
CA PHE A 283 15.17 -29.21 1.90
C PHE A 283 14.53 -30.48 1.30
N GLU A 284 14.94 -31.64 1.80
CA GLU A 284 14.49 -32.96 1.38
C GLU A 284 13.01 -33.21 1.73
N GLU A 285 12.56 -32.77 2.91
CA GLU A 285 11.13 -32.80 3.28
C GLU A 285 10.28 -31.90 2.38
N ILE A 286 10.80 -30.71 2.01
CA ILE A 286 10.11 -29.81 1.08
C ILE A 286 10.09 -30.42 -0.32
N ASP A 287 11.17 -31.06 -0.76
CA ASP A 287 11.25 -31.73 -2.05
C ASP A 287 10.26 -32.87 -2.19
N ALA A 288 10.01 -33.62 -1.10
CA ALA A 288 8.99 -34.66 -1.06
C ALA A 288 7.56 -34.10 -1.16
N ALA A 289 7.33 -32.88 -0.69
CA ALA A 289 6.01 -32.24 -0.70
C ALA A 289 5.73 -31.43 -1.97
N LYS A 290 6.73 -30.72 -2.52
CA LYS A 290 6.54 -29.68 -3.55
C LYS A 290 5.96 -30.19 -4.88
N GLY A 291 6.12 -31.49 -5.17
CA GLY A 291 5.57 -32.13 -6.36
C GLY A 291 4.06 -32.37 -6.28
N ASP A 292 3.49 -32.40 -5.08
CA ASP A 292 2.07 -32.59 -4.84
C ASP A 292 1.43 -31.31 -4.30
N SER A 293 0.49 -30.77 -5.08
CA SER A 293 -0.17 -29.51 -4.78
C SER A 293 -0.97 -29.50 -3.47
N VAL A 294 -1.49 -30.66 -3.05
CA VAL A 294 -2.21 -30.81 -1.78
C VAL A 294 -1.20 -30.91 -0.63
N ILE A 295 -0.23 -31.82 -0.71
CA ILE A 295 0.77 -32.00 0.36
C ILE A 295 1.55 -30.69 0.61
N TYR A 296 1.95 -30.00 -0.45
CA TYR A 296 2.62 -28.71 -0.32
C TYR A 296 1.74 -27.64 0.33
N TYR A 297 0.44 -27.58 -0.01
CA TYR A 297 -0.50 -26.67 0.65
C TYR A 297 -0.62 -26.95 2.15
N LYS A 298 -0.73 -28.22 2.54
CA LYS A 298 -0.75 -28.64 3.94
C LYS A 298 0.52 -28.22 4.68
N LEU A 299 1.68 -28.32 4.04
CA LEU A 299 2.95 -27.88 4.59
C LEU A 299 3.01 -26.35 4.80
N LEU A 300 2.44 -25.56 3.88
CA LEU A 300 2.30 -24.12 4.05
C LEU A 300 1.40 -23.77 5.24
N VAL A 301 0.24 -24.44 5.37
CA VAL A 301 -0.69 -24.27 6.51
C VAL A 301 0.00 -24.59 7.83
N ARG A 302 0.68 -25.74 7.92
CA ARG A 302 1.42 -26.14 9.13
C ARG A 302 2.49 -25.11 9.51
N THR A 303 3.22 -24.59 8.52
CA THR A 303 4.23 -23.54 8.72
C THR A 303 3.59 -22.24 9.22
N ARG A 304 2.44 -21.88 8.66
CA ARG A 304 1.68 -20.69 9.07
C ARG A 304 1.22 -20.79 10.52
N MET A 305 0.70 -21.95 10.94
CA MET A 305 0.30 -22.20 12.32
C MET A 305 1.47 -22.12 13.29
N ASP A 306 2.64 -22.69 12.93
CA ASP A 306 3.85 -22.58 13.74
C ASP A 306 4.28 -21.11 13.93
N TYR A 307 4.20 -20.29 12.87
CA TYR A 307 4.53 -18.87 12.96
C TYR A 307 3.50 -18.08 13.77
N ALA A 308 2.22 -18.42 13.67
CA ALA A 308 1.18 -17.81 14.48
C ALA A 308 1.40 -18.08 15.98
N GLN A 309 1.75 -19.32 16.35
CA GLN A 309 2.08 -19.67 17.73
C GLN A 309 3.24 -18.83 18.27
N ARG A 310 4.32 -18.72 17.49
CA ARG A 310 5.53 -17.98 17.87
C ARG A 310 5.33 -16.48 17.98
N LEU A 311 4.39 -15.93 17.23
CA LEU A 311 4.04 -14.52 17.33
C LEU A 311 3.49 -14.18 18.74
N LEU A 312 2.80 -15.13 19.38
CA LEU A 312 2.36 -14.99 20.78
C LEU A 312 3.56 -14.83 21.75
N ASP A 313 4.69 -15.47 21.42
CA ASP A 313 5.95 -15.38 22.15
C ASP A 313 6.83 -14.18 21.72
N LYS A 314 6.30 -13.29 20.86
CA LYS A 314 7.00 -12.14 20.26
C LYS A 314 8.23 -12.54 19.41
N ASP A 315 8.24 -13.75 18.88
CA ASP A 315 9.22 -14.25 17.92
C ASP A 315 8.70 -14.02 16.50
N THR A 316 9.45 -13.26 15.70
CA THR A 316 9.10 -12.92 14.32
C THR A 316 9.85 -13.83 13.36
N ALA A 317 9.11 -14.54 12.51
CA ALA A 317 9.69 -15.43 11.51
C ALA A 317 10.15 -14.65 10.25
N TYR A 318 11.28 -15.06 9.67
CA TYR A 318 11.67 -14.57 8.35
C TYR A 318 10.63 -14.95 7.28
N GLU A 319 10.43 -14.06 6.30
CA GLU A 319 9.63 -14.33 5.10
C GLU A 319 8.16 -14.72 5.35
N TYR A 320 7.59 -14.28 6.49
CA TYR A 320 6.18 -14.47 6.84
C TYR A 320 5.21 -13.94 5.75
N GLU A 321 5.57 -12.83 5.12
CA GLU A 321 4.78 -12.24 4.02
C GLU A 321 4.82 -13.12 2.77
N THR A 322 6.01 -13.62 2.39
CA THR A 322 6.17 -14.56 1.27
C THR A 322 5.38 -15.86 1.52
N LEU A 323 5.39 -16.38 2.75
CA LEU A 323 4.56 -17.53 3.14
C LEU A 323 3.08 -17.22 2.94
N THR A 324 2.62 -16.06 3.38
CA THR A 324 1.22 -15.63 3.27
C THR A 324 0.77 -15.57 1.81
N GLN A 325 1.54 -14.90 0.95
CA GLN A 325 1.24 -14.78 -0.48
C GLN A 325 1.25 -16.14 -1.19
N ARG A 326 2.19 -17.02 -0.82
CA ARG A 326 2.27 -18.38 -1.38
C ARG A 326 1.09 -19.25 -0.94
N LEU A 327 0.69 -19.15 0.33
CA LEU A 327 -0.46 -19.86 0.88
C LEU A 327 -1.76 -19.45 0.18
N GLU A 328 -2.02 -18.14 0.07
CA GLU A 328 -3.16 -17.60 -0.66
C GLU A 328 -3.18 -18.07 -2.12
N ARG A 329 -2.06 -17.96 -2.82
CA ARG A 329 -1.97 -18.37 -4.22
C ARG A 329 -2.33 -19.84 -4.39
N LYS A 330 -1.80 -20.71 -3.53
CA LYS A 330 -2.04 -22.15 -3.60
C LYS A 330 -3.45 -22.54 -3.15
N ALA A 331 -4.00 -21.84 -2.15
CA ALA A 331 -5.41 -21.94 -1.78
C ALA A 331 -6.32 -21.64 -2.99
N ARG A 332 -6.02 -20.56 -3.71
CA ARG A 332 -6.77 -20.11 -4.88
C ARG A 332 -6.66 -21.08 -6.06
N GLU A 333 -5.44 -21.33 -6.52
CA GLU A 333 -5.14 -22.13 -7.73
C GLU A 333 -5.59 -23.59 -7.57
N ASN A 334 -5.26 -24.22 -6.44
CA ASN A 334 -5.40 -25.68 -6.29
C ASN A 334 -6.78 -26.09 -5.76
N PHE A 335 -7.52 -25.17 -5.15
CA PHE A 335 -8.77 -25.51 -4.46
C PHE A 335 -9.93 -24.60 -4.87
N VAL A 336 -9.84 -23.30 -4.58
CA VAL A 336 -10.97 -22.38 -4.73
C VAL A 336 -11.39 -22.23 -6.18
N ASN A 337 -10.46 -22.05 -7.11
CA ASN A 337 -10.78 -21.94 -8.54
C ASN A 337 -11.51 -23.18 -9.07
N ILE A 338 -11.17 -24.37 -8.57
CA ILE A 338 -11.80 -25.63 -8.98
C ILE A 338 -13.23 -25.71 -8.44
N ILE A 339 -13.45 -25.50 -7.14
CA ILE A 339 -14.80 -25.58 -6.54
C ILE A 339 -15.71 -24.45 -7.02
N ASN A 340 -15.12 -23.30 -7.38
CA ASN A 340 -15.80 -22.18 -8.02
C ASN A 340 -16.14 -22.48 -9.48
N GLY A 341 -15.23 -23.09 -10.24
CA GLY A 341 -15.49 -23.51 -11.63
C GLY A 341 -16.64 -24.52 -11.72
N LEU A 342 -16.83 -25.32 -10.67
CA LEU A 342 -17.94 -26.29 -10.55
C LEU A 342 -19.19 -25.69 -9.88
N HIS A 343 -19.44 -24.37 -9.99
CA HIS A 343 -20.53 -23.72 -9.26
C HIS A 343 -21.94 -24.15 -9.70
N ASP A 344 -22.10 -24.58 -10.96
CA ASP A 344 -23.35 -25.13 -11.52
C ASP A 344 -23.55 -26.62 -11.25
N GLU A 345 -22.53 -27.31 -10.75
CA GLU A 345 -22.63 -28.73 -10.40
C GLU A 345 -23.53 -28.90 -9.17
N ARG A 346 -24.64 -29.64 -9.36
CA ARG A 346 -25.64 -29.90 -8.32
C ARG A 346 -25.17 -30.98 -7.35
N ASN A 347 -24.29 -31.89 -7.77
CA ASN A 347 -23.74 -32.93 -6.92
C ASN A 347 -22.54 -32.39 -6.10
N HIS A 348 -22.78 -32.16 -4.81
CA HIS A 348 -21.76 -31.65 -3.88
C HIS A 348 -20.53 -32.57 -3.74
N ASP A 349 -20.67 -33.89 -3.90
CA ASP A 349 -19.54 -34.84 -3.82
C ASP A 349 -18.59 -34.73 -5.02
N ILE A 350 -19.11 -34.27 -6.15
CA ILE A 350 -18.30 -33.94 -7.33
C ILE A 350 -17.67 -32.57 -7.13
N ARG A 351 -18.49 -31.56 -6.82
CA ARG A 351 -18.07 -30.17 -6.68
C ARG A 351 -16.96 -29.97 -5.65
N PHE A 352 -17.09 -30.58 -4.48
CA PHE A 352 -16.19 -30.36 -3.35
C PHE A 352 -15.18 -31.50 -3.13
N ARG A 353 -14.94 -32.34 -4.16
CA ARG A 353 -14.06 -33.51 -4.06
C ARG A 353 -12.63 -33.14 -3.66
N ASN A 354 -12.07 -32.10 -4.28
CA ASN A 354 -10.67 -31.69 -4.10
C ASN A 354 -10.37 -31.09 -2.73
N ILE A 355 -11.39 -30.72 -1.94
CA ILE A 355 -11.22 -30.21 -0.57
C ILE A 355 -11.52 -31.26 0.51
N GLN A 356 -11.99 -32.46 0.15
CA GLN A 356 -12.38 -33.50 1.11
C GLN A 356 -11.21 -33.96 2.00
N SER A 357 -10.00 -34.03 1.44
CA SER A 357 -8.80 -34.47 2.15
C SER A 357 -8.23 -33.42 3.12
N LEU A 358 -8.75 -32.20 3.12
CA LEU A 358 -8.24 -31.12 3.98
C LEU A 358 -8.74 -31.27 5.43
N THR A 359 -7.97 -30.80 6.42
CA THR A 359 -8.41 -30.70 7.82
C THR A 359 -9.27 -29.45 8.05
N ALA A 360 -9.80 -29.28 9.26
CA ALA A 360 -10.56 -28.07 9.61
C ALA A 360 -9.66 -26.82 9.54
N GLU A 361 -8.42 -26.89 10.02
CA GLU A 361 -7.44 -25.81 9.97
C GLU A 361 -7.06 -25.45 8.52
N GLU A 362 -6.83 -26.47 7.68
CA GLU A 362 -6.52 -26.27 6.27
C GLU A 362 -7.67 -25.62 5.49
N LEU A 363 -8.91 -25.97 5.83
CA LEU A 363 -10.13 -25.34 5.29
C LEU A 363 -10.34 -23.92 5.84
N TYR A 364 -9.99 -23.67 7.09
CA TYR A 364 -10.00 -22.33 7.68
C TYR A 364 -9.05 -21.40 6.91
N TYR A 365 -7.79 -21.82 6.72
CA TYR A 365 -6.83 -21.04 5.94
C TYR A 365 -7.25 -20.91 4.48
N LEU A 366 -7.87 -21.95 3.90
CA LEU A 366 -8.43 -21.89 2.56
C LEU A 366 -9.46 -20.76 2.46
N ALA A 367 -10.36 -20.64 3.44
CA ALA A 367 -11.34 -19.57 3.51
C ALA A 367 -10.69 -18.19 3.68
N VAL A 368 -9.95 -17.97 4.78
CA VAL A 368 -9.48 -16.61 5.13
C VAL A 368 -8.42 -16.05 4.18
N THR A 369 -7.69 -16.91 3.45
CA THR A 369 -6.70 -16.46 2.46
C THR A 369 -7.29 -16.25 1.08
N THR A 370 -8.56 -16.62 0.86
CA THR A 370 -9.25 -16.44 -0.43
C THR A 370 -10.50 -15.56 -0.31
N ASP A 371 -10.58 -14.74 0.75
CA ASP A 371 -11.60 -13.70 0.85
C ASP A 371 -11.55 -12.81 -0.41
N GLY A 372 -12.73 -12.49 -0.95
CA GLY A 372 -12.87 -11.83 -2.25
C GLY A 372 -12.80 -12.75 -3.48
N SER A 373 -12.18 -13.93 -3.40
CA SER A 373 -12.11 -14.90 -4.52
C SER A 373 -13.07 -16.08 -4.38
N ILE A 374 -13.34 -16.54 -3.15
CA ILE A 374 -14.27 -17.65 -2.90
C ILE A 374 -15.72 -17.23 -3.13
N TYR A 375 -16.47 -18.01 -3.92
CA TYR A 375 -17.88 -17.69 -4.17
C TYR A 375 -18.71 -17.92 -2.90
N THR A 376 -19.78 -17.15 -2.73
CA THR A 376 -20.79 -17.35 -1.67
C THR A 376 -21.21 -18.82 -1.59
N SER A 377 -21.57 -19.41 -2.74
CA SER A 377 -21.99 -20.82 -2.80
C SER A 377 -20.89 -21.80 -2.41
N SER A 378 -19.63 -21.52 -2.76
CA SER A 378 -18.48 -22.39 -2.43
C SER A 378 -18.15 -22.35 -0.93
N PHE A 379 -18.24 -21.17 -0.30
CA PHE A 379 -18.07 -21.03 1.14
C PHE A 379 -19.22 -21.69 1.90
N VAL A 380 -20.47 -21.28 1.63
CA VAL A 380 -21.65 -21.66 2.41
C VAL A 380 -22.03 -23.14 2.22
N LYS A 381 -21.87 -23.71 1.02
CA LYS A 381 -22.26 -25.11 0.73
C LYS A 381 -21.10 -26.11 0.85
N GLY A 382 -19.87 -25.62 0.89
CA GLY A 382 -18.66 -26.46 0.80
C GLY A 382 -17.71 -26.24 1.96
N VAL A 383 -16.90 -25.18 1.89
CA VAL A 383 -15.76 -24.96 2.78
C VAL A 383 -16.18 -24.84 4.25
N TYR A 384 -17.14 -23.97 4.56
CA TYR A 384 -17.62 -23.73 5.91
C TYR A 384 -18.25 -24.99 6.56
N PRO A 385 -19.26 -25.65 5.95
CA PRO A 385 -19.88 -26.82 6.58
C PRO A 385 -18.93 -28.00 6.70
N LEU A 386 -18.02 -28.22 5.73
CA LEU A 386 -17.02 -29.28 5.81
C LEU A 386 -16.01 -29.02 6.93
N MET A 387 -15.57 -27.77 7.09
CA MET A 387 -14.68 -27.34 8.17
C MET A 387 -15.32 -27.55 9.54
N MET A 388 -16.55 -27.08 9.73
CA MET A 388 -17.29 -27.25 10.99
C MET A 388 -17.53 -28.73 11.29
N LYS A 389 -17.91 -29.53 10.29
CA LYS A 389 -18.04 -30.99 10.45
C LYS A 389 -16.74 -31.65 10.91
N LYS A 390 -15.59 -31.27 10.34
CA LYS A 390 -14.28 -31.87 10.68
C LYS A 390 -13.79 -31.53 12.09
N ILE A 391 -14.23 -30.40 12.65
CA ILE A 391 -13.96 -30.03 14.05
C ILE A 391 -15.10 -30.43 15.00
N ASN A 392 -16.03 -31.30 14.55
CA ASN A 392 -17.20 -31.75 15.32
C ASN A 392 -18.08 -30.60 15.82
N ASN A 393 -18.24 -29.55 15.00
CA ASN A 393 -19.00 -28.34 15.31
C ASN A 393 -18.54 -27.65 16.61
N LYS A 394 -17.22 -27.60 16.83
CA LYS A 394 -16.59 -26.89 17.95
C LYS A 394 -15.78 -25.70 17.45
N GLY A 395 -16.44 -24.57 17.22
CA GLY A 395 -15.81 -23.35 16.70
C GLY A 395 -14.75 -22.77 17.64
N ASP A 396 -14.95 -22.89 18.94
CA ASP A 396 -13.99 -22.52 19.98
C ASP A 396 -12.67 -23.31 19.84
N SER A 397 -12.79 -24.63 19.66
CA SER A 397 -11.67 -25.55 19.52
C SER A 397 -10.89 -25.30 18.22
N LEU A 398 -11.59 -24.92 17.15
CA LEU A 398 -10.96 -24.50 15.89
C LEU A 398 -10.08 -23.26 16.10
N LEU A 399 -10.62 -22.20 16.72
CA LEU A 399 -9.83 -20.98 16.93
C LEU A 399 -8.64 -21.22 17.87
N LEU A 400 -8.80 -22.09 18.87
CA LEU A 400 -7.70 -22.49 19.75
C LEU A 400 -6.59 -23.24 18.98
N SER A 401 -6.92 -24.18 18.10
CA SER A 401 -5.91 -24.89 17.30
C SER A 401 -5.16 -23.99 16.32
N LEU A 402 -5.80 -22.89 15.91
CA LEU A 402 -5.25 -21.87 15.02
C LEU A 402 -4.52 -20.73 15.76
N HIS A 403 -4.45 -20.78 17.09
CA HIS A 403 -3.90 -19.69 17.92
C HIS A 403 -4.57 -18.33 17.64
N PHE A 404 -5.86 -18.35 17.26
CA PHE A 404 -6.62 -17.18 16.81
C PHE A 404 -5.99 -16.44 15.61
N ASP A 405 -5.11 -17.06 14.82
CA ASP A 405 -4.57 -16.41 13.62
C ASP A 405 -5.70 -16.03 12.66
N ARG A 406 -5.71 -14.76 12.22
CA ARG A 406 -6.73 -14.20 11.29
C ARG A 406 -8.20 -14.35 11.74
N TYR A 407 -8.46 -14.53 13.05
CA TYR A 407 -9.84 -14.73 13.53
C TYR A 407 -10.79 -13.58 13.18
N ARG A 408 -10.32 -12.33 13.11
CA ARG A 408 -11.13 -11.17 12.68
C ARG A 408 -11.61 -11.33 11.24
N LYS A 409 -10.70 -11.72 10.34
CA LYS A 409 -11.03 -11.99 8.93
C LYS A 409 -12.08 -13.10 8.84
N PHE A 410 -11.92 -14.16 9.61
CA PHE A 410 -12.89 -15.25 9.64
C PHE A 410 -14.27 -14.80 10.16
N ILE A 411 -14.32 -14.04 11.26
CA ILE A 411 -15.58 -13.47 11.79
C ILE A 411 -16.24 -12.57 10.75
N LYS A 412 -15.47 -11.72 10.06
CA LYS A 412 -15.98 -10.91 8.94
C LYS A 412 -16.58 -11.77 7.85
N MET A 413 -15.87 -12.82 7.42
CA MET A 413 -16.38 -13.72 6.39
C MET A 413 -17.69 -14.38 6.83
N CYS A 414 -17.77 -14.87 8.07
CA CYS A 414 -18.99 -15.45 8.63
C CYS A 414 -20.13 -14.42 8.74
N ALA A 415 -19.84 -13.17 9.13
CA ALA A 415 -20.83 -12.09 9.17
C ALA A 415 -21.35 -11.76 7.77
N GLY A 416 -20.45 -11.68 6.78
CA GLY A 416 -20.79 -11.41 5.38
C GLY A 416 -21.53 -12.57 4.71
N PHE A 417 -21.23 -13.82 5.07
CA PHE A 417 -21.90 -15.03 4.58
C PHE A 417 -23.03 -15.53 5.49
N ASN A 418 -23.46 -14.72 6.47
CA ASN A 418 -24.56 -15.03 7.41
C ASN A 418 -24.43 -16.41 8.07
N THR A 419 -23.20 -16.83 8.36
CA THR A 419 -22.89 -18.03 9.14
C THR A 419 -22.32 -17.68 10.52
N LEU A 420 -22.29 -16.39 10.90
CA LEU A 420 -21.75 -15.97 12.19
C LEU A 420 -22.57 -16.47 13.37
N ASP A 421 -23.91 -16.44 13.26
CA ASP A 421 -24.79 -16.95 14.32
C ASP A 421 -24.59 -18.45 14.55
N ASP A 422 -24.55 -19.24 13.46
CA ASP A 422 -24.23 -20.67 13.49
C ASP A 422 -22.85 -20.93 14.11
N PHE A 423 -21.84 -20.15 13.71
CA PHE A 423 -20.48 -20.28 14.24
C PHE A 423 -20.41 -19.97 15.73
N LEU A 424 -21.00 -18.85 16.18
CA LEU A 424 -20.99 -18.47 17.60
C LEU A 424 -21.81 -19.45 18.45
N SER A 425 -22.90 -20.00 17.91
CA SER A 425 -23.72 -21.02 18.56
C SER A 425 -23.01 -22.36 18.73
N SER A 426 -21.92 -22.59 17.99
CA SER A 426 -21.09 -23.80 18.13
C SER A 426 -20.16 -23.77 19.35
N PHE A 427 -20.08 -22.64 20.07
CA PHE A 427 -19.25 -22.51 21.27
C PHE A 427 -19.93 -23.17 22.47
N PRO A 428 -19.17 -23.68 23.45
CA PRO A 428 -19.73 -24.22 24.67
C PRO A 428 -20.66 -23.22 25.39
N ALA A 429 -21.78 -23.73 25.91
CA ALA A 429 -22.67 -22.94 26.73
C ALA A 429 -21.96 -22.38 27.96
N ARG A 430 -22.46 -21.25 28.48
CA ARG A 430 -21.94 -20.64 29.70
C ARG A 430 -21.92 -21.66 30.84
N LYS A 431 -20.81 -21.70 31.59
CA LYS A 431 -20.70 -22.53 32.79
C LYS A 431 -21.56 -21.98 33.93
N ASN A 432 -21.61 -20.64 34.07
CA ASN A 432 -22.49 -19.93 34.99
C ASN A 432 -23.25 -18.82 34.26
N PRO A 433 -24.50 -18.50 34.64
CA PRO A 433 -25.28 -17.43 34.02
C PRO A 433 -24.61 -16.05 34.04
N ASP A 434 -23.85 -15.77 35.11
CA ASP A 434 -23.19 -14.48 35.36
C ASP A 434 -21.85 -14.32 34.63
N ASP A 435 -21.29 -15.40 34.07
CA ASP A 435 -20.01 -15.37 33.36
C ASP A 435 -20.20 -14.92 31.89
N GLU A 436 -19.22 -14.18 31.38
CA GLU A 436 -19.09 -13.91 29.95
C GLU A 436 -18.80 -15.24 29.22
N SER A 437 -19.63 -15.60 28.22
CA SER A 437 -19.39 -16.76 27.37
C SER A 437 -18.13 -16.59 26.52
N ASP A 438 -17.58 -17.69 26.02
CA ASP A 438 -16.40 -17.62 25.16
C ASP A 438 -16.71 -16.95 23.80
N ALA A 439 -17.95 -17.06 23.31
CA ALA A 439 -18.44 -16.31 22.16
C ALA A 439 -18.49 -14.78 22.43
N GLU A 440 -18.92 -14.37 23.62
CA GLU A 440 -18.91 -12.96 24.02
C GLU A 440 -17.50 -12.42 24.19
N LYS A 441 -16.59 -13.19 24.81
CA LYS A 441 -15.16 -12.84 24.90
C LYS A 441 -14.54 -12.69 23.52
N LEU A 442 -14.85 -13.60 22.60
CA LEU A 442 -14.40 -13.54 21.20
C LEU A 442 -14.87 -12.25 20.53
N MET A 443 -16.15 -11.90 20.66
CA MET A 443 -16.70 -10.70 20.02
C MET A 443 -16.21 -9.39 20.66
N LYS A 444 -15.88 -9.42 21.95
CA LYS A 444 -15.21 -8.31 22.64
C LYS A 444 -13.75 -8.16 22.19
N ALA A 445 -13.03 -9.27 22.02
CA ALA A 445 -11.71 -9.25 21.41
C ALA A 445 -11.78 -8.76 19.96
N PHE A 446 -12.81 -9.18 19.21
CA PHE A 446 -13.08 -8.81 17.81
C PHE A 446 -13.22 -7.31 17.59
N VAL A 447 -13.62 -6.52 18.59
CA VAL A 447 -13.66 -5.05 18.47
C VAL A 447 -12.59 -4.33 19.30
N GLY A 448 -11.72 -5.07 20.00
CA GLY A 448 -10.72 -4.52 20.91
C GLY A 448 -9.30 -4.51 20.33
N ARG A 449 -8.47 -3.58 20.81
CA ARG A 449 -7.03 -3.44 20.46
C ARG A 449 -6.73 -3.26 18.97
N LEU A 450 -7.67 -2.68 18.21
CA LEU A 450 -7.50 -2.37 16.78
C LEU A 450 -6.31 -1.43 16.51
N GLU A 451 -5.97 -0.56 17.47
CA GLU A 451 -4.86 0.38 17.37
C GLU A 451 -3.47 -0.25 17.46
N ALA A 452 -3.38 -1.51 17.90
CA ALA A 452 -2.13 -2.25 18.00
C ALA A 452 -1.67 -2.82 16.65
N GLY A 453 -2.56 -2.91 15.66
CA GLY A 453 -2.23 -3.34 14.31
C GLY A 453 -1.38 -2.31 13.56
N THR A 454 -0.74 -2.70 12.46
CA THR A 454 0.05 -1.78 11.62
C THR A 454 -0.78 -1.09 10.54
N GLY A 455 -1.92 -1.67 10.12
CA GLY A 455 -2.82 -1.13 9.08
C GLY A 455 -4.21 -0.71 9.57
N THR A 456 -5.13 -0.54 8.62
CA THR A 456 -6.55 -0.23 8.84
C THR A 456 -7.46 -1.45 8.72
N GLU A 457 -6.93 -2.57 8.23
CA GLU A 457 -7.67 -3.79 7.90
C GLU A 457 -8.56 -4.27 9.04
N ASP A 458 -8.03 -4.36 10.26
CA ASP A 458 -8.79 -4.76 11.46
C ASP A 458 -9.99 -3.84 11.73
N GLY A 459 -9.83 -2.52 11.54
CA GLY A 459 -10.92 -1.56 11.70
C GLY A 459 -11.98 -1.66 10.60
N VAL A 460 -11.54 -1.93 9.37
CA VAL A 460 -12.44 -2.18 8.23
C VAL A 460 -13.23 -3.47 8.44
N ASP A 461 -12.56 -4.56 8.84
CA ASP A 461 -13.19 -5.86 9.08
C ASP A 461 -14.25 -5.76 10.19
N VAL A 462 -14.00 -4.95 11.24
CA VAL A 462 -14.99 -4.64 12.29
C VAL A 462 -16.17 -3.81 11.77
N ALA A 463 -15.89 -2.76 11.00
CA ALA A 463 -16.92 -1.90 10.42
C ALA A 463 -17.86 -2.69 9.50
N ASP A 464 -17.29 -3.49 8.60
CA ASP A 464 -18.03 -4.34 7.66
C ASP A 464 -18.89 -5.38 8.37
N SER A 465 -18.37 -5.99 9.42
CA SER A 465 -19.11 -7.00 10.19
C SER A 465 -20.31 -6.39 10.91
N TYR A 466 -20.18 -5.16 11.43
CA TYR A 466 -21.23 -4.52 12.22
C TYR A 466 -22.52 -4.32 11.43
N ALA A 467 -22.46 -3.96 10.15
CA ALA A 467 -23.65 -3.77 9.33
C ALA A 467 -24.49 -5.05 9.22
N SER A 468 -23.86 -6.21 9.09
CA SER A 468 -24.55 -7.51 9.11
C SER A 468 -25.06 -7.85 10.51
N VAL A 469 -24.23 -7.68 11.54
CA VAL A 469 -24.57 -8.00 12.94
C VAL A 469 -25.72 -7.14 13.47
N ALA A 470 -25.77 -5.85 13.13
CA ALA A 470 -26.84 -4.93 13.55
C ALA A 470 -28.21 -5.31 12.98
N GLU A 471 -28.24 -5.94 11.79
CA GLU A 471 -29.47 -6.37 11.14
C GLU A 471 -29.95 -7.74 11.65
N SER A 472 -29.04 -8.71 11.86
CA SER A 472 -29.40 -10.08 12.23
C SER A 472 -29.28 -10.42 13.72
N MET A 473 -28.44 -9.71 14.49
CA MET A 473 -28.10 -10.04 15.88
C MET A 473 -28.02 -8.77 16.76
N LYS A 474 -29.16 -8.07 16.92
CA LYS A 474 -29.24 -6.78 17.63
C LYS A 474 -28.57 -6.74 19.02
N PRO A 475 -28.72 -7.74 19.90
CA PRO A 475 -28.05 -7.72 21.21
C PRO A 475 -26.52 -7.70 21.08
N LEU A 476 -25.97 -8.46 20.13
CA LEU A 476 -24.55 -8.51 19.87
C LEU A 476 -24.03 -7.18 19.32
N ALA A 477 -24.80 -6.54 18.41
CA ALA A 477 -24.47 -5.22 17.89
C ALA A 477 -24.42 -4.15 18.99
N ALA A 478 -25.34 -4.18 19.95
CA ALA A 478 -25.33 -3.26 21.07
C ALA A 478 -24.07 -3.42 21.95
N GLU A 479 -23.67 -4.67 22.23
CA GLU A 479 -22.44 -4.92 23.01
C GLU A 479 -21.17 -4.58 22.22
N MET A 480 -21.15 -4.78 20.90
CA MET A 480 -20.06 -4.29 20.03
C MET A 480 -19.89 -2.78 20.15
N LEU A 481 -20.97 -2.00 20.05
CA LEU A 481 -20.94 -0.54 20.20
C LEU A 481 -20.41 -0.12 21.59
N LYS A 482 -20.90 -0.75 22.65
CA LYS A 482 -20.42 -0.51 24.01
C LYS A 482 -18.93 -0.80 24.16
N ASN A 483 -18.44 -1.86 23.54
CA ASN A 483 -17.02 -2.20 23.55
C ASN A 483 -16.17 -1.23 22.72
N ILE A 484 -16.67 -0.70 21.60
CA ILE A 484 -16.01 0.40 20.87
C ILE A 484 -15.86 1.64 21.78
N GLN A 485 -16.91 2.03 22.48
CA GLN A 485 -16.89 3.18 23.41
C GLN A 485 -15.90 2.97 24.56
N ARG A 486 -15.87 1.76 25.16
CA ARG A 486 -14.88 1.41 26.19
C ARG A 486 -13.44 1.49 25.67
N ASN A 487 -13.18 1.00 24.45
CA ASN A 487 -11.85 1.09 23.86
C ASN A 487 -11.46 2.53 23.52
N TYR A 488 -12.41 3.38 23.11
CA TYR A 488 -12.16 4.82 22.93
C TYR A 488 -11.67 5.45 24.25
N GLN A 489 -12.43 5.28 25.34
CA GLN A 489 -12.08 5.83 26.67
C GLN A 489 -10.71 5.33 27.17
N ARG A 490 -10.39 4.06 26.93
CA ARG A 490 -9.08 3.48 27.27
C ARG A 490 -7.95 4.18 26.51
N ASN A 491 -8.12 4.44 25.21
CA ASN A 491 -7.11 5.09 24.39
C ASN A 491 -6.99 6.59 24.68
N GLU A 492 -8.10 7.25 25.00
CA GLU A 492 -8.11 8.63 25.47
C GLU A 492 -7.32 8.76 26.78
N SER A 493 -7.60 7.89 27.76
CA SER A 493 -6.88 7.85 29.04
C SER A 493 -5.38 7.54 28.88
N ALA A 494 -5.01 6.80 27.82
CA ALA A 494 -3.62 6.45 27.51
C ALA A 494 -2.94 7.47 26.57
N GLY A 495 -3.63 8.52 26.12
CA GLY A 495 -3.10 9.49 25.14
C GLY A 495 -2.78 8.89 23.76
N ASN A 496 -3.37 7.74 23.41
CA ASN A 496 -3.11 7.06 22.14
C ASN A 496 -3.98 7.65 21.02
N LYS A 497 -3.43 8.65 20.32
CA LYS A 497 -4.10 9.37 19.23
C LYS A 497 -4.64 8.44 18.13
N ARG A 498 -3.87 7.41 17.74
CA ARG A 498 -4.29 6.45 16.72
C ARG A 498 -5.52 5.69 17.17
N GLY A 499 -5.50 5.19 18.41
CA GLY A 499 -6.65 4.50 18.98
C GLY A 499 -7.87 5.40 19.07
N MET A 500 -7.71 6.63 19.56
CA MET A 500 -8.81 7.61 19.60
C MET A 500 -9.44 7.82 18.22
N ALA A 501 -8.63 8.00 17.18
CA ALA A 501 -9.13 8.15 15.81
C ALA A 501 -9.95 6.93 15.36
N ILE A 502 -9.40 5.71 15.51
CA ILE A 502 -10.07 4.46 15.10
C ILE A 502 -11.42 4.28 15.80
N TYR A 503 -11.45 4.36 17.13
CA TYR A 503 -12.68 4.09 17.87
C TYR A 503 -13.71 5.22 17.77
N ASN A 504 -13.27 6.48 17.59
CA ASN A 504 -14.20 7.58 17.34
C ASN A 504 -14.92 7.40 16.00
N ILE A 505 -14.17 7.04 14.95
CA ILE A 505 -14.74 6.74 13.63
C ILE A 505 -15.75 5.58 13.76
N LEU A 506 -15.33 4.45 14.33
CA LEU A 506 -16.22 3.29 14.50
C LEU A 506 -17.47 3.62 15.33
N ASN A 507 -17.34 4.39 16.41
CA ASN A 507 -18.48 4.81 17.23
C ASN A 507 -19.49 5.61 16.40
N LYS A 508 -19.03 6.60 15.65
CA LYS A 508 -19.89 7.43 14.78
C LYS A 508 -20.56 6.60 13.68
N LEU A 509 -19.82 5.68 13.06
CA LEU A 509 -20.35 4.77 12.05
C LEU A 509 -21.43 3.85 12.62
N PHE A 510 -21.19 3.25 13.79
CA PHE A 510 -22.14 2.34 14.43
C PHE A 510 -23.43 3.06 14.85
N LEU A 511 -23.30 4.26 15.42
CA LEU A 511 -24.45 5.11 15.75
C LEU A 511 -25.24 5.52 14.50
N SER A 512 -24.54 5.84 13.40
CA SER A 512 -25.19 6.21 12.13
C SER A 512 -25.92 5.07 11.42
N ALA A 513 -25.57 3.81 11.73
CA ALA A 513 -26.25 2.64 11.17
C ALA A 513 -27.71 2.57 11.62
N ASP A 514 -28.02 3.15 12.78
CA ASP A 514 -29.39 3.45 13.21
C ASP A 514 -29.84 4.79 12.60
N THR A 515 -30.57 4.69 11.49
CA THR A 515 -31.03 5.86 10.72
C THR A 515 -31.93 6.81 11.52
N THR A 516 -32.49 6.37 12.65
CA THR A 516 -33.30 7.23 13.54
C THR A 516 -32.47 8.24 14.33
N GLN A 517 -31.15 8.04 14.42
CA GLN A 517 -30.26 8.94 15.16
C GLN A 517 -29.83 10.18 14.36
N HIS A 518 -30.12 10.22 13.05
CA HIS A 518 -29.86 11.37 12.18
C HIS A 518 -28.41 11.91 12.25
N ILE A 519 -27.42 11.00 12.39
CA ILE A 519 -26.01 11.36 12.44
C ILE A 519 -25.53 11.82 11.06
N ASP A 520 -25.05 13.05 10.96
CA ASP A 520 -24.40 13.57 9.76
C ASP A 520 -22.92 13.17 9.73
N LEU A 521 -22.63 12.01 9.12
CA LEU A 521 -21.27 11.50 9.00
C LEU A 521 -20.32 12.44 8.25
N THR A 522 -20.82 13.22 7.28
CA THR A 522 -20.01 14.17 6.52
C THR A 522 -19.51 15.29 7.42
N LYS A 523 -20.39 15.85 8.24
CA LYS A 523 -20.02 16.85 9.25
C LYS A 523 -19.14 16.27 10.35
N GLU A 524 -19.47 15.08 10.84
CA GLU A 524 -18.83 14.47 12.00
C GLU A 524 -17.44 13.89 11.70
N LEU A 525 -17.19 13.43 10.47
CA LEU A 525 -15.93 12.78 10.06
C LEU A 525 -15.16 13.56 8.99
N GLY A 526 -15.74 14.63 8.42
CA GLY A 526 -15.11 15.40 7.35
C GLY A 526 -14.97 14.64 6.02
N ILE A 527 -15.78 13.60 5.81
CA ILE A 527 -15.81 12.80 4.58
C ILE A 527 -16.81 13.38 3.56
N PRO A 528 -16.63 13.18 2.24
CA PRO A 528 -17.58 13.63 1.23
C PRO A 528 -19.03 13.20 1.53
N PRO A 529 -20.06 13.89 0.98
CA PRO A 529 -21.46 13.51 1.15
C PRO A 529 -21.66 12.03 0.82
N VAL A 530 -22.29 11.27 1.73
CA VAL A 530 -22.54 9.83 1.56
C VAL A 530 -24.02 9.50 1.37
N TYR A 531 -24.89 10.48 1.62
CA TYR A 531 -26.34 10.36 1.54
C TYR A 531 -26.92 10.81 0.20
N GLU A 532 -26.20 11.64 -0.55
CA GLU A 532 -26.69 12.23 -1.79
C GLU A 532 -25.59 12.28 -2.86
N VAL A 533 -25.98 12.04 -4.12
CA VAL A 533 -25.18 12.40 -5.29
C VAL A 533 -25.94 13.45 -6.11
N PRO A 534 -25.46 14.71 -6.18
CA PRO A 534 -26.10 15.74 -6.99
C PRO A 534 -26.10 15.36 -8.47
N PHE A 535 -27.19 15.65 -9.20
CA PHE A 535 -27.27 15.35 -10.64
C PHE A 535 -26.11 15.99 -11.42
N GLN A 536 -25.73 17.22 -11.07
CA GLN A 536 -24.64 17.94 -11.73
C GLN A 536 -23.28 17.24 -11.56
N ALA A 537 -23.08 16.46 -10.50
CA ALA A 537 -21.86 15.68 -10.30
C ALA A 537 -21.79 14.44 -11.21
N LEU A 538 -22.92 14.03 -11.80
CA LEU A 538 -23.04 12.91 -12.73
C LEU A 538 -23.03 13.35 -14.19
N ALA A 539 -23.47 14.58 -14.47
CA ALA A 539 -23.55 15.12 -15.81
C ALA A 539 -22.18 15.62 -16.30
N ASN A 540 -21.87 15.37 -17.57
CA ASN A 540 -20.73 15.98 -18.24
C ASN A 540 -21.01 17.44 -18.64
N ASP A 541 -20.05 18.10 -19.31
CA ASP A 541 -20.16 19.50 -19.75
C ASP A 541 -21.36 19.77 -20.68
N SER A 542 -21.88 18.74 -21.36
CA SER A 542 -23.09 18.83 -22.19
C SER A 542 -24.39 18.61 -21.41
N GLY A 543 -24.31 18.45 -20.08
CA GLY A 543 -25.43 18.13 -19.21
C GLY A 543 -25.89 16.67 -19.31
N ARG A 544 -25.11 15.79 -19.96
CA ARG A 544 -25.45 14.39 -20.21
C ARG A 544 -24.85 13.46 -19.16
N VAL A 545 -25.65 12.55 -18.63
CA VAL A 545 -25.18 11.45 -17.76
C VAL A 545 -24.90 10.21 -18.61
N ILE A 546 -23.73 9.60 -18.40
CA ILE A 546 -23.32 8.36 -19.05
C ILE A 546 -23.30 7.22 -18.03
N VAL A 547 -24.10 6.19 -18.31
CA VAL A 547 -24.20 4.95 -17.53
C VAL A 547 -23.58 3.83 -18.36
N GLN A 548 -22.68 3.06 -17.75
CA GLN A 548 -22.13 1.85 -18.35
C GLN A 548 -22.56 0.64 -17.52
N LEU A 549 -23.15 -0.36 -18.17
CA LEU A 549 -23.53 -1.62 -17.55
C LEU A 549 -22.76 -2.76 -18.22
N PHE A 550 -22.05 -3.51 -17.39
CA PHE A 550 -21.34 -4.73 -17.76
C PHE A 550 -22.26 -5.94 -17.54
N ILE A 551 -22.41 -6.76 -18.57
CA ILE A 551 -23.13 -8.05 -18.52
C ILE A 551 -22.30 -9.16 -19.17
N TYR A 552 -22.41 -10.38 -18.68
CA TYR A 552 -21.48 -11.46 -19.01
C TYR A 552 -22.11 -12.56 -19.86
N GLY A 553 -21.26 -13.26 -20.61
CA GLY A 553 -21.62 -14.25 -21.62
C GLY A 553 -22.15 -15.59 -21.13
N ASP A 554 -22.42 -15.69 -19.83
CA ASP A 554 -22.91 -16.90 -19.19
C ASP A 554 -24.40 -17.13 -19.50
N ARG A 555 -24.91 -18.30 -19.09
CA ARG A 555 -26.30 -18.70 -19.38
C ARG A 555 -27.34 -17.76 -18.76
N ASP A 556 -27.08 -17.20 -17.57
CA ASP A 556 -27.95 -16.22 -16.92
C ASP A 556 -27.86 -14.88 -17.67
N GLY A 557 -26.65 -14.38 -17.93
CA GLY A 557 -26.43 -13.13 -18.66
C GLY A 557 -27.09 -13.10 -20.04
N MET A 558 -26.91 -14.14 -20.85
CA MET A 558 -27.60 -14.31 -22.14
C MET A 558 -29.13 -14.36 -21.98
N GLY A 559 -29.62 -15.05 -20.94
CA GLY A 559 -31.04 -15.23 -20.68
C GLY A 559 -31.76 -13.95 -20.27
N VAL A 560 -31.13 -13.10 -19.44
CA VAL A 560 -31.75 -11.87 -18.92
C VAL A 560 -31.64 -10.67 -19.86
N PHE A 561 -30.68 -10.67 -20.79
CA PHE A 561 -30.39 -9.53 -21.65
C PHE A 561 -31.58 -9.03 -22.49
N PRO A 562 -32.39 -9.89 -23.14
CA PRO A 562 -33.58 -9.42 -23.87
C PRO A 562 -34.57 -8.69 -22.96
N GLY A 563 -34.76 -9.17 -21.72
CA GLY A 563 -35.62 -8.54 -20.72
C GLY A 563 -35.09 -7.17 -20.28
N LEU A 564 -33.76 -7.05 -20.09
CA LEU A 564 -33.10 -5.79 -19.75
C LEU A 564 -33.29 -4.73 -20.83
N VAL A 565 -33.09 -5.08 -22.11
CA VAL A 565 -33.29 -4.14 -23.22
C VAL A 565 -34.76 -3.74 -23.36
N ASN A 566 -35.68 -4.72 -23.26
CA ASN A 566 -37.12 -4.48 -23.41
C ASN A 566 -37.71 -3.58 -22.31
N MET A 567 -37.05 -3.48 -21.14
CA MET A 567 -37.44 -2.55 -20.07
C MET A 567 -37.53 -1.09 -20.55
N PHE A 568 -36.76 -0.74 -21.58
CA PHE A 568 -36.69 0.59 -22.15
C PHE A 568 -37.52 0.76 -23.43
N ASN A 569 -38.35 -0.24 -23.79
CA ASN A 569 -39.23 -0.14 -24.95
C ASN A 569 -40.50 0.68 -24.61
N ASN A 570 -40.34 1.99 -24.43
CA ASN A 570 -41.42 2.94 -24.18
C ASN A 570 -41.07 4.34 -24.69
N ALA A 571 -42.03 5.27 -24.65
CA ALA A 571 -41.89 6.61 -25.22
C ALA A 571 -40.82 7.51 -24.55
N ASN A 572 -40.22 7.10 -23.43
CA ASN A 572 -39.19 7.88 -22.74
C ASN A 572 -37.78 7.57 -23.25
N TRP A 573 -37.59 6.49 -24.02
CA TRP A 573 -36.26 5.99 -24.40
C TRP A 573 -36.20 5.63 -25.89
N LYS A 574 -35.00 5.70 -26.46
CA LYS A 574 -34.68 5.27 -27.82
C LYS A 574 -33.55 4.25 -27.75
N ILE A 575 -33.81 3.05 -28.25
CA ILE A 575 -32.85 1.93 -28.27
C ILE A 575 -32.12 1.94 -29.60
N ASP A 576 -30.79 1.98 -29.56
CA ASP A 576 -29.91 1.73 -30.70
C ASP A 576 -29.19 0.38 -30.51
N GLY A 577 -29.67 -0.62 -31.24
CA GLY A 577 -29.11 -1.97 -31.27
C GLY A 577 -28.31 -2.28 -32.53
N SER A 578 -27.95 -1.29 -33.33
CA SER A 578 -27.27 -1.49 -34.62
C SER A 578 -25.87 -2.09 -34.50
N ASN A 579 -25.23 -1.91 -33.34
CA ASN A 579 -23.91 -2.47 -33.07
C ASN A 579 -23.99 -3.95 -32.63
N LYS A 580 -23.05 -4.76 -33.12
CA LYS A 580 -22.96 -6.21 -32.84
C LYS A 580 -22.39 -6.56 -31.47
N GLN A 581 -21.72 -5.62 -30.80
CA GLN A 581 -21.01 -5.80 -29.53
C GLN A 581 -21.67 -5.05 -28.37
N TRP A 582 -22.49 -4.03 -28.63
CA TRP A 582 -23.20 -3.30 -27.57
C TRP A 582 -24.56 -2.77 -28.03
N VAL A 583 -25.36 -2.31 -27.07
CA VAL A 583 -26.62 -1.59 -27.24
C VAL A 583 -26.49 -0.25 -26.52
N ALA A 584 -26.96 0.83 -27.15
CA ALA A 584 -27.05 2.15 -26.53
C ALA A 584 -28.51 2.56 -26.34
N ILE A 585 -28.86 2.98 -25.12
CA ILE A 585 -30.21 3.41 -24.77
C ILE A 585 -30.15 4.88 -24.39
N ASN A 586 -30.84 5.71 -25.18
CA ASN A 586 -30.82 7.16 -25.04
C ASN A 586 -32.17 7.65 -24.49
N SER A 587 -32.15 8.61 -23.57
CA SER A 587 -33.36 9.32 -23.17
C SER A 587 -33.97 10.06 -24.37
N ALA A 588 -35.24 9.79 -24.67
CA ALA A 588 -36.03 10.53 -25.66
C ALA A 588 -36.75 11.75 -25.04
N LYS A 589 -37.00 11.72 -23.73
CA LYS A 589 -37.65 12.79 -22.97
C LYS A 589 -36.88 13.08 -21.69
N GLY A 590 -36.89 14.34 -21.22
CA GLY A 590 -36.22 14.76 -19.98
C GLY A 590 -34.77 15.18 -20.19
N LYS A 591 -33.94 15.00 -19.16
CA LYS A 591 -32.50 15.26 -19.22
C LYS A 591 -31.78 14.22 -20.08
N PRO A 592 -30.69 14.60 -20.77
CA PRO A 592 -29.96 13.67 -21.62
C PRO A 592 -29.24 12.61 -20.76
N VAL A 593 -29.62 11.35 -20.97
CA VAL A 593 -28.99 10.17 -20.33
C VAL A 593 -28.71 9.12 -21.39
N THR A 594 -27.55 8.47 -21.30
CA THR A 594 -27.18 7.35 -22.19
C THR A 594 -26.72 6.16 -21.36
N LEU A 595 -27.37 5.02 -21.56
CA LEU A 595 -26.94 3.73 -21.02
C LEU A 595 -26.27 2.93 -22.13
N TYR A 596 -25.01 2.57 -21.92
CA TYR A 596 -24.28 1.62 -22.75
C TYR A 596 -24.25 0.25 -22.08
N MET A 597 -24.65 -0.79 -22.82
CA MET A 597 -24.59 -2.17 -22.38
C MET A 597 -23.83 -2.99 -23.41
N ASN A 598 -22.76 -3.69 -23.02
CA ASN A 598 -22.19 -4.70 -23.90
C ASN A 598 -23.21 -5.83 -24.13
N ARG A 599 -23.09 -6.55 -25.25
CA ARG A 599 -23.87 -7.77 -25.48
C ARG A 599 -23.19 -8.94 -24.75
N PRO A 600 -23.94 -9.78 -24.03
CA PRO A 600 -23.40 -10.99 -23.43
C PRO A 600 -23.28 -12.06 -24.52
N LEU A 601 -22.20 -11.98 -25.31
CA LEU A 601 -21.85 -13.01 -26.30
C LEU A 601 -21.25 -14.23 -25.58
N PRO A 602 -21.10 -15.41 -26.20
CA PRO A 602 -20.65 -16.61 -25.49
C PRO A 602 -19.30 -16.43 -24.77
N GLU A 603 -19.25 -16.77 -23.48
CA GLU A 603 -18.02 -16.67 -22.68
C GLU A 603 -17.02 -17.79 -23.01
N GLU A 604 -17.48 -18.94 -23.52
CA GLU A 604 -16.63 -20.09 -23.86
C GLU A 604 -15.69 -19.81 -25.03
N SER A 605 -16.10 -18.91 -25.93
CA SER A 605 -15.28 -18.37 -27.03
C SER A 605 -14.67 -17.00 -26.69
N ASN A 606 -14.83 -16.52 -25.45
CA ASN A 606 -14.32 -15.23 -24.96
C ASN A 606 -14.89 -14.01 -25.72
N GLU A 607 -16.03 -14.15 -26.39
CA GLU A 607 -16.64 -13.10 -27.21
C GLU A 607 -17.27 -11.99 -26.35
N ASP A 608 -17.73 -12.27 -25.14
CA ASP A 608 -18.23 -11.25 -24.22
C ASP A 608 -17.13 -10.29 -23.77
N ALA A 609 -15.95 -10.81 -23.41
CA ALA A 609 -14.80 -10.02 -23.03
C ALA A 609 -14.34 -9.11 -24.19
N GLU A 610 -14.38 -9.61 -25.43
CA GLU A 610 -14.12 -8.80 -26.62
C GLU A 610 -15.17 -7.70 -26.81
N ALA A 611 -16.45 -7.99 -26.57
CA ALA A 611 -17.53 -7.01 -26.64
C ALA A 611 -17.39 -5.92 -25.56
N GLN A 612 -17.03 -6.29 -24.34
CA GLN A 612 -16.74 -5.35 -23.24
C GLN A 612 -15.57 -4.44 -23.60
N LYS A 613 -14.45 -5.02 -24.03
CA LYS A 613 -13.26 -4.28 -24.44
C LYS A 613 -13.53 -3.33 -25.62
N ALA A 614 -14.33 -3.77 -26.58
CA ALA A 614 -14.72 -2.95 -27.73
C ALA A 614 -15.57 -1.75 -27.30
N LEU A 615 -16.52 -1.95 -26.39
CA LEU A 615 -17.31 -0.85 -25.82
C LEU A 615 -16.43 0.13 -25.04
N CYS A 616 -15.55 -0.34 -24.15
CA CYS A 616 -14.61 0.54 -23.43
C CYS A 616 -13.73 1.34 -24.40
N SER A 617 -13.17 0.67 -25.41
CA SER A 617 -12.36 1.32 -26.46
C SER A 617 -13.15 2.37 -27.25
N PHE A 618 -14.44 2.13 -27.50
CA PHE A 618 -15.32 3.09 -28.15
C PHE A 618 -15.55 4.32 -27.27
N LEU A 619 -15.84 4.12 -25.99
CA LEU A 619 -16.06 5.21 -25.04
C LEU A 619 -14.81 6.09 -24.91
N ASP A 620 -13.64 5.47 -24.74
CA ASP A 620 -12.36 6.18 -24.62
C ASP A 620 -12.04 7.00 -25.88
N LYS A 621 -12.14 6.39 -27.07
CA LYS A 621 -11.84 7.07 -28.35
C LYS A 621 -12.75 8.27 -28.62
N ASN A 622 -13.94 8.27 -28.07
CA ASN A 622 -14.92 9.34 -28.24
C ASN A 622 -14.96 10.31 -27.05
N ASN A 623 -14.04 10.20 -26.08
CA ASN A 623 -14.03 10.98 -24.84
C ASN A 623 -15.36 10.92 -24.09
N ILE A 624 -16.03 9.76 -24.12
CA ILE A 624 -17.27 9.51 -23.40
C ILE A 624 -16.89 8.89 -22.06
N VAL A 625 -17.08 9.63 -20.98
CA VAL A 625 -16.68 9.20 -19.62
C VAL A 625 -17.91 8.78 -18.81
N PRO A 626 -18.06 7.48 -18.48
CA PRO A 626 -19.09 7.01 -17.56
C PRO A 626 -18.91 7.59 -16.15
N THR A 627 -20.02 8.04 -15.56
CA THR A 627 -20.11 8.47 -14.16
C THR A 627 -20.96 7.53 -13.30
N VAL A 628 -21.66 6.58 -13.93
CA VAL A 628 -22.39 5.50 -13.27
C VAL A 628 -21.95 4.16 -13.88
N THR A 629 -21.50 3.24 -13.03
CA THR A 629 -21.11 1.88 -13.41
C THR A 629 -22.06 0.87 -12.77
N ILE A 630 -22.51 -0.12 -13.55
CA ILE A 630 -23.39 -1.19 -13.10
C ILE A 630 -22.78 -2.53 -13.51
N ASN A 631 -22.56 -3.42 -12.55
CA ASN A 631 -22.19 -4.81 -12.81
C ASN A 631 -23.43 -5.70 -12.76
N ARG A 632 -23.70 -6.45 -13.84
CA ARG A 632 -24.69 -7.54 -13.87
C ARG A 632 -23.98 -8.83 -14.27
N GLY A 633 -23.44 -9.52 -13.27
CA GLY A 633 -22.81 -10.83 -13.44
C GLY A 633 -22.77 -11.58 -12.12
N HIS A 634 -22.08 -12.71 -12.13
CA HIS A 634 -21.78 -13.48 -10.92
C HIS A 634 -20.64 -12.84 -10.11
N SER A 635 -20.38 -13.36 -8.91
CA SER A 635 -19.34 -12.86 -8.00
C SER A 635 -17.95 -12.81 -8.65
N TYR A 636 -17.65 -13.74 -9.57
CA TYR A 636 -16.37 -13.81 -10.26
C TYR A 636 -16.19 -12.82 -11.39
N ASN A 637 -17.29 -12.23 -11.85
CA ASN A 637 -17.24 -11.21 -12.88
C ASN A 637 -16.86 -9.85 -12.31
N ALA A 638 -17.08 -9.63 -11.00
CA ALA A 638 -16.83 -8.36 -10.33
C ALA A 638 -15.41 -7.81 -10.51
N PRO A 639 -14.32 -8.59 -10.35
CA PRO A 639 -12.96 -8.10 -10.60
C PRO A 639 -12.76 -7.56 -12.02
N TYR A 640 -13.33 -8.21 -13.04
CA TYR A 640 -13.23 -7.75 -14.43
C TYR A 640 -14.00 -6.45 -14.68
N THR A 641 -15.16 -6.27 -14.03
CA THR A 641 -15.86 -4.97 -14.06
C THR A 641 -15.01 -3.88 -13.40
N ILE A 642 -14.40 -4.18 -12.24
CA ILE A 642 -13.57 -3.21 -11.51
C ILE A 642 -12.33 -2.85 -12.32
N GLU A 643 -11.70 -3.78 -13.02
CA GLU A 643 -10.57 -3.51 -13.90
C GLU A 643 -10.95 -2.59 -15.08
N GLN A 644 -12.19 -2.67 -15.57
CA GLN A 644 -12.65 -1.93 -16.75
C GLN A 644 -13.43 -0.64 -16.47
N MET A 645 -14.01 -0.47 -15.27
CA MET A 645 -14.86 0.68 -14.95
C MET A 645 -14.12 2.03 -15.01
N SER A 646 -14.87 3.11 -15.25
CA SER A 646 -14.33 4.47 -15.25
C SER A 646 -13.86 4.91 -13.85
N VAL A 647 -12.66 5.52 -13.77
CA VAL A 647 -12.15 6.17 -12.54
C VAL A 647 -13.01 7.37 -12.12
N ALA A 648 -13.80 7.93 -13.04
CA ALA A 648 -14.73 9.02 -12.78
C ALA A 648 -16.09 8.54 -12.25
N SER A 649 -16.29 7.24 -12.06
CA SER A 649 -17.54 6.69 -11.53
C SER A 649 -17.86 7.29 -10.16
N LYS A 650 -19.04 7.89 -10.04
CA LYS A 650 -19.59 8.41 -8.78
C LYS A 650 -20.61 7.47 -8.16
N ILE A 651 -21.25 6.62 -8.97
CA ILE A 651 -22.15 5.56 -8.50
C ILE A 651 -21.67 4.23 -9.08
N VAL A 652 -21.51 3.23 -8.22
CA VAL A 652 -21.12 1.87 -8.61
C VAL A 652 -22.11 0.88 -8.02
N PHE A 653 -22.86 0.19 -8.86
CA PHE A 653 -23.79 -0.85 -8.45
C PHE A 653 -23.22 -2.23 -8.77
N MET A 654 -22.88 -2.98 -7.74
CA MET A 654 -22.38 -4.36 -7.83
C MET A 654 -23.55 -5.34 -7.69
N GLY A 655 -24.26 -5.58 -8.80
CA GLY A 655 -25.37 -6.53 -8.90
C GLY A 655 -24.95 -8.00 -8.99
N SER A 656 -23.77 -8.33 -8.46
CA SER A 656 -23.21 -9.67 -8.33
C SER A 656 -23.22 -10.12 -6.88
N CYS A 657 -23.34 -11.43 -6.65
CA CYS A 657 -23.24 -12.05 -5.32
C CYS A 657 -21.98 -11.58 -4.58
N GLY A 658 -22.12 -11.17 -3.32
CA GLY A 658 -20.99 -10.74 -2.50
C GLY A 658 -20.31 -9.45 -2.97
N GLY A 659 -20.97 -8.63 -3.81
CA GLY A 659 -20.42 -7.36 -4.31
C GLY A 659 -19.97 -6.39 -3.21
N TYR A 660 -20.52 -6.52 -2.00
CA TYR A 660 -20.06 -5.82 -0.80
C TYR A 660 -18.58 -6.10 -0.45
N ARG A 661 -17.98 -7.21 -0.89
CA ARG A 661 -16.58 -7.53 -0.56
C ARG A 661 -15.56 -6.75 -1.37
N MET A 662 -15.99 -6.14 -2.47
CA MET A 662 -15.11 -5.51 -3.47
C MET A 662 -15.00 -3.99 -3.26
N ILE A 663 -15.50 -3.49 -2.13
CA ILE A 663 -15.52 -2.05 -1.81
C ILE A 663 -14.12 -1.45 -1.87
N HIS A 664 -13.14 -2.15 -1.30
CA HIS A 664 -11.76 -1.65 -1.24
C HIS A 664 -11.21 -1.42 -2.65
N ASP A 665 -11.33 -2.44 -3.52
CA ASP A 665 -10.85 -2.40 -4.90
C ASP A 665 -11.58 -1.32 -5.73
N ILE A 666 -12.88 -1.15 -5.50
CA ILE A 666 -13.66 -0.08 -6.15
C ILE A 666 -13.18 1.30 -5.68
N LEU A 667 -12.93 1.49 -4.38
CA LEU A 667 -12.48 2.78 -3.84
C LEU A 667 -11.02 3.10 -4.21
N GLU A 668 -10.18 2.10 -4.41
CA GLU A 668 -8.83 2.30 -4.95
C GLU A 668 -8.91 2.92 -6.35
N LYS A 669 -9.87 2.47 -7.16
CA LYS A 669 -10.07 2.97 -8.52
C LYS A 669 -10.91 4.25 -8.63
N ALA A 670 -11.96 4.35 -7.84
CA ALA A 670 -12.91 5.46 -7.81
C ALA A 670 -13.17 5.91 -6.35
N PRO A 671 -12.28 6.74 -5.77
CA PRO A 671 -12.30 7.08 -4.34
C PRO A 671 -13.60 7.75 -3.85
N ASP A 672 -14.30 8.46 -4.74
CA ASP A 672 -15.54 9.17 -4.45
C ASP A 672 -16.80 8.33 -4.74
N ALA A 673 -16.65 7.08 -5.16
CA ALA A 673 -17.80 6.26 -5.55
C ALA A 673 -18.73 6.02 -4.34
N HIS A 674 -20.04 6.14 -4.63
CA HIS A 674 -21.12 5.61 -3.82
C HIS A 674 -21.39 4.19 -4.28
N ILE A 675 -21.11 3.22 -3.41
CA ILE A 675 -21.08 1.81 -3.75
C ILE A 675 -22.32 1.12 -3.18
N ILE A 676 -23.06 0.46 -4.06
CA ILE A 676 -24.14 -0.46 -3.72
C ILE A 676 -23.62 -1.86 -4.00
N GLY A 677 -23.73 -2.76 -3.03
CA GLY A 677 -23.29 -4.15 -3.22
C GLY A 677 -24.17 -5.13 -2.45
N THR A 678 -24.12 -6.41 -2.83
CA THR A 678 -24.86 -7.46 -2.13
C THR A 678 -23.99 -8.16 -1.09
N LYS A 679 -24.61 -8.61 0.01
CA LYS A 679 -23.97 -9.45 1.03
C LYS A 679 -23.73 -10.86 0.51
N GLN A 680 -24.77 -11.50 -0.03
CA GLN A 680 -24.72 -12.91 -0.42
C GLN A 680 -25.19 -13.16 -1.83
N ILE A 681 -26.46 -12.87 -2.10
CA ILE A 681 -27.10 -13.20 -3.37
C ILE A 681 -27.51 -11.91 -4.06
N ALA A 682 -27.20 -11.84 -5.34
CA ALA A 682 -27.74 -10.83 -6.24
C ALA A 682 -28.62 -11.52 -7.26
N ASP A 683 -29.75 -10.91 -7.58
CA ASP A 683 -30.75 -11.51 -8.46
C ASP A 683 -31.56 -10.44 -9.20
N ALA A 684 -32.10 -10.83 -10.35
CA ALA A 684 -32.90 -10.01 -11.25
C ALA A 684 -34.09 -9.30 -10.58
N PRO A 685 -34.82 -9.89 -9.61
CA PRO A 685 -35.93 -9.22 -8.91
C PRO A 685 -35.55 -7.93 -8.17
N VAL A 686 -34.27 -7.69 -7.89
CA VAL A 686 -33.79 -6.44 -7.29
C VAL A 686 -32.95 -5.62 -8.28
N ASN A 687 -32.05 -6.27 -9.03
CA ASN A 687 -31.19 -5.62 -10.00
C ASN A 687 -31.99 -4.87 -11.08
N ASN A 688 -33.06 -5.48 -11.58
CA ASN A 688 -33.87 -4.89 -12.64
C ASN A 688 -34.67 -3.68 -12.14
N PRO A 689 -35.37 -3.73 -10.99
CA PRO A 689 -35.96 -2.55 -10.37
C PRO A 689 -34.95 -1.44 -10.07
N PHE A 690 -33.74 -1.77 -9.59
CA PHE A 690 -32.70 -0.77 -9.35
C PHE A 690 -32.33 -0.03 -10.64
N LEU A 691 -32.01 -0.78 -11.71
CA LEU A 691 -31.67 -0.21 -13.01
C LEU A 691 -32.80 0.68 -13.55
N ARG A 692 -34.05 0.24 -13.41
CA ARG A 692 -35.22 1.01 -13.83
C ARG A 692 -35.33 2.33 -13.06
N LEU A 693 -35.19 2.27 -11.74
CA LEU A 693 -35.35 3.43 -10.86
C LEU A 693 -34.22 4.45 -11.07
N ILE A 694 -32.96 4.00 -11.11
CA ILE A 694 -31.82 4.91 -11.29
C ILE A 694 -31.90 5.60 -12.65
N MET A 695 -32.19 4.88 -13.73
CA MET A 695 -32.32 5.47 -15.06
C MET A 695 -33.44 6.51 -15.12
N GLU A 696 -34.57 6.26 -14.45
CA GLU A 696 -35.67 7.22 -14.42
C GLU A 696 -35.32 8.48 -13.60
N LYS A 697 -34.69 8.34 -12.43
CA LYS A 697 -34.23 9.48 -11.63
C LYS A 697 -33.24 10.36 -12.38
N LEU A 698 -32.30 9.75 -13.10
CA LEU A 698 -31.36 10.47 -13.96
C LEU A 698 -32.08 11.18 -15.10
N ARG A 699 -33.05 10.53 -15.75
CA ARG A 699 -33.83 11.11 -16.85
C ARG A 699 -34.68 12.31 -16.39
N THR A 700 -35.21 12.28 -15.17
CA THR A 700 -35.96 13.41 -14.59
C THR A 700 -35.06 14.53 -14.06
N GLY A 701 -33.74 14.34 -14.05
CA GLY A 701 -32.77 15.32 -13.54
C GLY A 701 -32.75 15.41 -12.02
N SER A 702 -33.20 14.36 -11.33
CA SER A 702 -33.23 14.30 -9.87
C SER A 702 -31.83 14.04 -9.32
N ASN A 703 -31.54 14.60 -8.14
CA ASN A 703 -30.43 14.14 -7.32
C ASN A 703 -30.70 12.70 -6.87
N ILE A 704 -29.64 11.98 -6.53
CA ILE A 704 -29.74 10.62 -5.99
C ILE A 704 -29.61 10.67 -4.48
N ASP A 705 -30.73 10.84 -3.79
CA ASP A 705 -30.83 10.78 -2.33
C ASP A 705 -31.03 9.33 -1.89
N TRP A 706 -30.02 8.71 -1.27
CA TRP A 706 -30.00 7.26 -1.04
C TRP A 706 -31.10 6.76 -0.11
N ILE A 707 -31.50 7.53 0.90
CA ILE A 707 -32.57 7.12 1.83
C ILE A 707 -33.93 7.09 1.11
N PRO A 708 -34.41 8.19 0.50
CA PRO A 708 -35.63 8.16 -0.33
C PRO A 708 -35.56 7.15 -1.47
N PHE A 709 -34.42 7.07 -2.16
CA PHE A 709 -34.20 6.12 -3.25
C PHE A 709 -34.41 4.67 -2.78
N TRP A 710 -33.88 4.30 -1.61
CA TRP A 710 -34.03 2.95 -1.08
C TRP A 710 -35.47 2.63 -0.67
N VAL A 711 -36.21 3.60 -0.14
CA VAL A 711 -37.63 3.46 0.20
C VAL A 711 -38.50 3.28 -1.05
N GLU A 712 -38.17 3.96 -2.14
CA GLU A 712 -38.84 3.75 -3.43
C GLU A 712 -38.49 2.37 -4.00
N LEU A 713 -37.21 2.00 -3.96
CA LEU A 713 -36.74 0.71 -4.45
C LEU A 713 -37.38 -0.46 -3.68
N SER A 714 -37.53 -0.37 -2.36
CA SER A 714 -38.14 -1.42 -1.54
C SER A 714 -39.62 -1.67 -1.86
N LYS A 715 -40.30 -0.68 -2.47
CA LYS A 715 -41.68 -0.84 -2.96
C LYS A 715 -41.72 -1.51 -4.34
N MET A 716 -40.64 -1.42 -5.11
CA MET A 716 -40.50 -2.02 -6.44
C MET A 716 -39.92 -3.44 -6.40
N ALA A 717 -38.98 -3.68 -5.49
CA ALA A 717 -38.30 -4.96 -5.27
C ALA A 717 -38.82 -5.60 -3.99
N THR A 718 -39.96 -6.30 -4.09
CA THR A 718 -40.63 -6.94 -2.94
C THR A 718 -40.04 -8.31 -2.58
N ASP A 719 -39.05 -8.78 -3.35
CA ASP A 719 -38.40 -10.06 -3.09
C ASP A 719 -37.59 -9.98 -1.77
N PRO A 720 -37.68 -10.99 -0.88
CA PRO A 720 -36.91 -11.02 0.37
C PRO A 720 -35.40 -10.81 0.19
N ILE A 721 -34.85 -11.16 -0.99
CA ILE A 721 -33.44 -10.96 -1.34
C ILE A 721 -33.02 -9.49 -1.36
N PHE A 722 -33.97 -8.55 -1.40
CA PHE A 722 -33.68 -7.12 -1.27
C PHE A 722 -32.91 -6.79 0.01
N ALA A 723 -33.13 -7.54 1.10
CA ALA A 723 -32.42 -7.37 2.37
C ALA A 723 -30.90 -7.64 2.26
N ASP A 724 -30.45 -8.36 1.23
CA ASP A 724 -29.03 -8.60 0.98
C ASP A 724 -28.31 -7.41 0.35
N TYR A 725 -29.04 -6.43 -0.19
CA TYR A 725 -28.43 -5.26 -0.82
C TYR A 725 -28.11 -4.19 0.21
N VAL A 726 -26.87 -3.69 0.18
CA VAL A 726 -26.38 -2.66 1.09
C VAL A 726 -26.27 -1.33 0.35
N PRO A 727 -27.03 -0.29 0.74
CA PRO A 727 -26.90 1.04 0.15
C PRO A 727 -25.63 1.75 0.63
N PRO A 728 -25.20 2.84 -0.06
CA PRO A 728 -23.91 3.47 0.20
C PRO A 728 -23.76 4.02 1.62
N HIS A 729 -24.83 4.57 2.19
CA HIS A 729 -24.84 5.13 3.55
C HIS A 729 -24.81 4.06 4.65
N LYS A 730 -25.03 2.78 4.32
CA LYS A 730 -24.90 1.64 5.25
C LYS A 730 -23.58 0.87 5.06
N ASN A 731 -22.72 1.33 4.15
CA ASN A 731 -21.46 0.69 3.85
C ASN A 731 -20.35 1.18 4.81
N LEU A 732 -20.33 0.62 6.02
CA LEU A 732 -19.48 1.13 7.10
C LEU A 732 -17.98 0.94 6.83
N GLY A 733 -17.56 -0.11 6.12
CA GLY A 733 -16.16 -0.30 5.75
C GLY A 733 -15.63 0.77 4.80
N ALA A 734 -16.39 1.10 3.75
CA ALA A 734 -16.07 2.21 2.84
C ALA A 734 -15.89 3.53 3.60
N LEU A 735 -16.84 3.81 4.49
CA LEU A 735 -16.87 5.03 5.28
C LEU A 735 -15.71 5.09 6.27
N PHE A 736 -15.35 3.96 6.88
CA PHE A 736 -14.18 3.86 7.76
C PHE A 736 -12.88 4.18 7.01
N ILE A 737 -12.66 3.60 5.82
CA ILE A 737 -11.46 3.87 5.01
C ILE A 737 -11.34 5.36 4.69
N LYS A 738 -12.43 5.98 4.20
CA LYS A 738 -12.47 7.41 3.86
C LYS A 738 -12.18 8.28 5.08
N ALA A 739 -12.83 8.01 6.20
CA ALA A 739 -12.68 8.78 7.44
C ALA A 739 -11.28 8.63 8.06
N TYR A 740 -10.73 7.40 8.06
CA TYR A 740 -9.42 7.15 8.63
C TYR A 740 -8.31 7.84 7.83
N LYS A 741 -8.38 7.78 6.49
CA LYS A 741 -7.44 8.52 5.63
C LYS A 741 -7.46 10.01 5.96
N LYS A 742 -8.65 10.61 6.06
CA LYS A 742 -8.80 12.02 6.41
C LYS A 742 -8.28 12.37 7.81
N ALA A 743 -8.51 11.50 8.79
CA ALA A 743 -8.06 11.70 10.16
C ALA A 743 -6.53 11.62 10.33
N MET A 744 -5.83 10.91 9.43
CA MET A 744 -4.37 10.78 9.45
C MET A 744 -3.64 11.82 8.57
N GLU A 745 -4.35 12.52 7.69
CA GLU A 745 -3.83 13.65 6.90
C GLU A 745 -3.76 14.97 7.70
N ASN A 746 -4.51 15.05 8.82
CA ASN A 746 -4.51 16.16 9.77
C ASN A 746 -3.66 15.83 11.00
#